data_AF-A0AAE1X2F7-F1
#
_entry.id   AF-A0AAE1X2F7-F1
#
_cell.length_a   1.000
_cell.length_b   1.000
_cell.length_c   1.000
_cell.angle_alpha   90.00
_cell.angle_beta   90.00
_cell.angle_gamma   90.00
#
_symmetry.space_group_name_H-M   'P 1'
#
loop_
_entity.id
_entity.type
_entity.pdbx_description
1 polymer ?
#
loop_
_entity_poly.entity_id
_entity_poly.type
_entity_poly.pdbx_seq_one_letter_code
_entity_poly.pdbx_strand_id
1 'polypeptide(L)'
;MIIYFMTCACVDYWGAVLPRLSALKGFSLISLHGKMKQAAREKALASFTNLSSGVLLCTDVAARGLDIPGVDCIIQVASGYMTPHRTQMFIHRVGRTARMGRRGIAIVFLLPKEEAYIEFLRIRRVPLEERKCSDDAPDIIPQIRSAAKKDRDIMEKGLKAFVSFVRAYKEHHCSFIFRWKELEIGKLGMGYGLLQLPSMPEVKNHSLSTEGFVPVEDINLEDIKYKDKSREKQRKKNLEAKQAAKEQKQQKPKAGSNASNTVMRKKTARQRRAAQSTEDADELDREYRLLKKLKKGRIDEVKFKLLERRMKHRDIHLKDESFLKICLNSLRKIQRPNQTIYCRNRVNSISPVVLLAGIKAHHRGSFSALEDIRDSAMAQTNGTDSAADPPPPFDPLAPAETLEELETRAYFKSFHFPFNQAGVRLPAGGGGAEVMPQRPRVLVCHDMAGGYTDDGFVQGGTNADAYAIWHWYLIDVFVYFSHNLVTLPPPCWTNTAHTHGVKVLGTLIMEWEGGRKEADKLLSTKTSAQMYAERLAELSVALGFDGWLLNVEVDLDPGQIHILEEFISHLTQTMHSSLPGSLVIWYDSVTVDGVLAWQNQLNDLNKPFFDRCDGILVNYSWEENFPKLSAEVAGDRKLDVYMGIDVFGRGTYGGGQWTTNVALDVIKKDGVSAGLFAPGWVYETNQPPDFQTAQNRWWGLVEKSWGTVQSYPKVLPFYSNFDQPFLEYPGDSTAQPIQVSVGFKEASYSGGGNVTFRGTLGDNAEFTARLFLGELLLGNSPLHITYSVKSSGNSLLGLALATSTTTNEKKTVFLAASGNALLTMNQFSNHFTQVIMPRRVTKLEAQPGWIMQETSIEMHGHILKEIRAVCYRAKPKNSHSVADDKPHSSAPSEYYAVLGDIKITTSGENTNFPPSTAWTVDGQFVSWTSGPKGSKNLSVKIAWHLKDGNVDLFSKYNIYVNKLTSVSSVYQSEMLDGSQEYIGVAAVKSFYISDLEVASGISSLKFIIQVCSPDGACQKLEESPFFLLPVQGVKYRKQKCIRRQYTKVESRDVLPRYVRDDRKVKPWKLKVQSE
;
A
#
# COMPACT_ATOMS: atom_id res chain seq x y z
N MET A 1 -0.77 -18.34 31.68
CA MET A 1 0.22 -18.62 30.59
C MET A 1 -0.44 -19.32 29.41
N ILE A 2 0.01 -19.08 28.18
CA ILE A 2 -0.51 -19.73 26.96
C ILE A 2 0.64 -20.40 26.19
N ILE A 3 0.38 -21.63 25.71
CA ILE A 3 1.30 -22.43 24.89
C ILE A 3 0.66 -22.73 23.54
N TYR A 4 1.33 -22.33 22.46
CA TYR A 4 0.89 -22.58 21.09
C TYR A 4 1.52 -23.86 20.50
N PHE A 5 0.69 -24.69 19.88
CA PHE A 5 1.08 -25.88 19.13
C PHE A 5 0.66 -25.81 17.66
N MET A 6 1.44 -26.46 16.79
CA MET A 6 1.23 -26.46 15.33
C MET A 6 -0.09 -27.12 14.88
N THR A 7 -0.59 -28.13 15.59
CA THR A 7 -1.75 -28.91 15.12
C THR A 7 -2.73 -29.21 16.24
N CYS A 8 -4.01 -29.38 15.88
CA CYS A 8 -5.05 -29.80 16.84
C CYS A 8 -4.67 -31.13 17.53
N ALA A 9 -4.06 -32.06 16.77
CA ALA A 9 -3.64 -33.35 17.32
C ALA A 9 -2.54 -33.20 18.38
N CYS A 10 -1.63 -32.23 18.23
CA CYS A 10 -0.66 -31.89 19.27
C CYS A 10 -1.36 -31.36 20.54
N VAL A 11 -2.34 -30.47 20.42
CA VAL A 11 -3.11 -29.95 21.57
C VAL A 11 -3.86 -31.08 22.30
N ASP A 12 -4.49 -31.99 21.55
CA ASP A 12 -5.17 -33.16 22.11
C ASP A 12 -4.22 -34.09 22.87
N TYR A 13 -3.03 -34.31 22.31
CA TYR A 13 -2.02 -35.18 22.89
C TYR A 13 -1.41 -34.57 24.16
N TRP A 14 -0.91 -33.33 24.06
CA TRP A 14 -0.28 -32.64 25.18
C TRP A 14 -1.28 -32.36 26.30
N GLY A 15 -2.53 -32.02 25.97
CA GLY A 15 -3.60 -31.89 26.96
C GLY A 15 -3.93 -33.20 27.70
N ALA A 16 -3.72 -34.36 27.05
CA ALA A 16 -3.93 -35.65 27.69
C ALA A 16 -2.72 -36.11 28.52
N VAL A 17 -1.49 -35.87 28.06
CA VAL A 17 -0.28 -36.42 28.69
C VAL A 17 0.30 -35.52 29.78
N LEU A 18 0.28 -34.19 29.62
CA LEU A 18 0.89 -33.27 30.58
C LEU A 18 0.31 -33.35 32.00
N PRO A 19 -1.03 -33.49 32.19
CA PRO A 19 -1.60 -33.65 33.53
C PRO A 19 -1.16 -34.93 34.26
N ARG A 20 -0.56 -35.89 33.55
CA ARG A 20 -0.10 -37.17 34.11
C ARG A 20 1.36 -37.11 34.60
N LEU A 21 2.06 -36.01 34.33
CA LEU A 21 3.46 -35.85 34.70
C LEU A 21 3.59 -35.35 36.14
N SER A 22 4.47 -35.97 36.92
CA SER A 22 4.67 -35.60 38.33
C SER A 22 5.10 -34.15 38.51
N ALA A 23 5.92 -33.64 37.59
CA ALA A 23 6.46 -32.28 37.63
C ALA A 23 5.44 -31.18 37.28
N LEU A 24 4.24 -31.53 36.80
CA LEU A 24 3.16 -30.60 36.46
C LEU A 24 1.91 -30.82 37.33
N LYS A 25 2.01 -31.64 38.39
CA LYS A 25 0.92 -31.78 39.37
C LYS A 25 0.69 -30.44 40.07
N GLY A 26 -0.55 -29.98 40.07
CA GLY A 26 -0.96 -28.69 40.64
C GLY A 26 -1.20 -27.58 39.61
N PHE A 27 -0.85 -27.77 38.33
CA PHE A 27 -1.15 -26.81 37.27
C PHE A 27 -2.50 -27.13 36.60
N SER A 28 -3.37 -26.12 36.48
CA SER A 28 -4.60 -26.20 35.70
C SER A 28 -4.30 -26.08 34.20
N LEU A 29 -4.31 -27.21 33.50
CA LEU A 29 -4.05 -27.31 32.06
C LEU A 29 -5.37 -27.39 31.28
N ILE A 30 -5.60 -26.46 30.34
CA ILE A 30 -6.83 -26.38 29.54
C ILE A 30 -6.46 -26.45 28.05
N SER A 31 -7.17 -27.26 27.28
CA SER A 31 -6.96 -27.40 25.83
C SER A 31 -8.00 -26.62 25.03
N LEU A 32 -7.56 -25.90 23.98
CA LEU A 32 -8.43 -25.12 23.08
C LEU A 32 -7.93 -25.21 21.62
N HIS A 33 -8.71 -25.81 20.71
CA HIS A 33 -8.35 -25.89 19.29
C HIS A 33 -9.57 -25.87 18.36
N GLY A 34 -9.35 -25.56 17.07
CA GLY A 34 -10.42 -25.29 16.09
C GLY A 34 -11.36 -26.46 15.77
N LYS A 35 -10.97 -27.71 16.09
CA LYS A 35 -11.79 -28.93 15.86
C LYS A 35 -12.68 -29.30 17.06
N MET A 36 -12.63 -28.54 18.15
CA MET A 36 -13.56 -28.71 19.27
C MET A 36 -14.94 -28.17 18.91
N LYS A 37 -16.00 -28.77 19.47
CA LYS A 37 -17.37 -28.24 19.34
C LYS A 37 -17.46 -26.85 19.98
N GLN A 38 -18.28 -25.95 19.43
CA GLN A 38 -18.41 -24.57 19.90
C GLN A 38 -18.65 -24.47 21.42
N ALA A 39 -19.64 -25.18 21.94
CA ALA A 39 -19.94 -25.20 23.38
C ALA A 39 -18.76 -25.68 24.25
N ALA A 40 -17.92 -26.58 23.74
CA ALA A 40 -16.73 -27.03 24.44
C ALA A 40 -15.60 -25.98 24.41
N ARG A 41 -15.52 -25.19 23.33
CA ARG A 41 -14.58 -24.05 23.23
C ARG A 41 -14.94 -22.95 24.21
N GLU A 42 -16.21 -22.56 24.24
CA GLU A 42 -16.73 -21.54 25.17
C GLU A 42 -16.51 -21.95 26.63
N LYS A 43 -16.82 -23.20 26.97
CA LYS A 43 -16.57 -23.73 28.32
C LYS A 43 -15.09 -23.73 28.68
N ALA A 44 -14.21 -24.15 27.77
CA ALA A 44 -12.77 -24.17 28.01
C ALA A 44 -12.21 -22.75 28.18
N LEU A 45 -12.66 -21.79 27.38
CA LEU A 45 -12.26 -20.40 27.47
C LEU A 45 -12.73 -19.77 28.79
N ALA A 46 -14.01 -19.94 29.15
CA ALA A 46 -14.57 -19.46 30.41
C ALA A 46 -13.85 -20.06 31.63
N SER A 47 -13.51 -21.35 31.54
CA SER A 47 -12.75 -22.04 32.58
C SER A 47 -11.33 -21.49 32.73
N PHE A 48 -10.71 -21.04 31.63
CA PHE A 48 -9.38 -20.43 31.67
C PHE A 48 -9.40 -18.99 32.19
N THR A 49 -10.37 -18.18 31.77
CA THR A 49 -10.50 -16.78 32.20
C THR A 49 -10.85 -16.64 33.68
N ASN A 50 -11.53 -17.62 34.25
CA ASN A 50 -11.91 -17.62 35.67
C ASN A 50 -10.80 -18.15 36.60
N LEU A 51 -9.68 -18.65 36.06
CA LEU A 51 -8.57 -19.14 36.87
C LEU A 51 -7.62 -17.99 37.21
N SER A 52 -7.24 -17.89 38.49
CA SER A 52 -6.18 -16.99 38.94
C SER A 52 -4.79 -17.42 38.47
N SER A 53 -4.59 -18.71 38.19
CA SER A 53 -3.36 -19.26 37.62
C SER A 53 -3.66 -20.52 36.80
N GLY A 54 -3.17 -20.58 35.56
CA GLY A 54 -3.45 -21.68 34.64
C GLY A 54 -2.63 -21.64 33.34
N VAL A 55 -2.65 -22.77 32.63
CA VAL A 55 -1.93 -22.98 31.36
C VAL A 55 -2.91 -23.36 30.26
N LEU A 56 -3.02 -22.51 29.22
CA LEU A 56 -3.83 -22.79 28.04
C LEU A 56 -2.97 -23.40 26.94
N LEU A 57 -3.33 -24.60 26.48
CA LEU A 57 -2.72 -25.29 25.35
C LEU A 57 -3.59 -25.06 24.12
N CYS A 58 -3.08 -24.41 23.08
CA CYS A 58 -3.91 -24.02 21.95
C CYS A 58 -3.25 -24.05 20.58
N THR A 59 -4.09 -24.04 19.54
CA THR A 59 -3.68 -23.69 18.17
C THR A 59 -3.98 -22.21 17.90
N ASP A 60 -3.80 -21.76 16.66
CA ASP A 60 -4.12 -20.38 16.23
C ASP A 60 -5.57 -19.92 16.43
N VAL A 61 -6.47 -20.81 16.88
CA VAL A 61 -7.82 -20.44 17.30
C VAL A 61 -7.81 -19.43 18.46
N ALA A 62 -6.75 -19.43 19.27
CA ALA A 62 -6.58 -18.49 20.39
C ALA A 62 -5.77 -17.23 20.02
N ALA A 63 -5.24 -17.16 18.79
CA ALA A 63 -4.34 -16.09 18.39
C ALA A 63 -5.08 -14.80 17.97
N ARG A 64 -6.35 -14.87 17.52
CA ARG A 64 -7.17 -13.72 17.07
C ARG A 64 -8.60 -13.81 17.61
N GLY A 65 -9.26 -12.67 17.80
CA GLY A 65 -10.72 -12.60 18.09
C GLY A 65 -11.19 -13.03 19.48
N LEU A 66 -10.36 -13.65 20.32
CA LEU A 66 -10.72 -13.97 21.71
C LEU A 66 -10.19 -12.89 22.66
N ASP A 67 -10.97 -12.38 23.59
CA ASP A 67 -10.42 -11.55 24.67
C ASP A 67 -9.98 -12.42 25.85
N ILE A 68 -8.69 -12.35 26.19
CA ILE A 68 -8.08 -13.14 27.27
C ILE A 68 -7.25 -12.17 28.12
N PRO A 69 -7.82 -11.63 29.22
CA PRO A 69 -7.13 -10.67 30.07
C PRO A 69 -6.04 -11.36 30.91
N GLY A 70 -5.00 -10.63 31.28
CA GLY A 70 -4.03 -11.06 32.30
C GLY A 70 -3.08 -12.20 31.91
N VAL A 71 -2.60 -12.26 30.67
CA VAL A 71 -1.62 -13.26 30.25
C VAL A 71 -0.19 -12.76 30.46
N ASP A 72 0.58 -13.41 31.35
CA ASP A 72 1.96 -13.00 31.65
C ASP A 72 3.01 -13.58 30.68
N CYS A 73 2.77 -14.81 30.18
CA CYS A 73 3.75 -15.55 29.40
C CYS A 73 3.13 -16.27 28.20
N ILE A 74 3.80 -16.15 27.06
CA ILE A 74 3.51 -16.83 25.79
C ILE A 74 4.66 -17.76 25.43
N ILE A 75 4.36 -19.04 25.20
CA ILE A 75 5.33 -20.03 24.74
C ILE A 75 4.91 -20.54 23.36
N GLN A 76 5.83 -20.53 22.41
CA GLN A 76 5.63 -21.07 21.06
C GLN A 76 6.49 -22.32 20.87
N VAL A 77 5.83 -23.48 20.79
CA VAL A 77 6.47 -24.78 20.62
C VAL A 77 6.52 -25.11 19.14
N ALA A 78 7.73 -25.11 18.59
CA ALA A 78 8.07 -25.19 17.17
C ALA A 78 7.70 -23.93 16.37
N SER A 79 8.73 -23.30 15.83
CA SER A 79 8.75 -22.13 14.93
C SER A 79 8.07 -22.36 13.56
N GLY A 80 7.48 -23.53 13.36
CA GLY A 80 6.96 -24.04 12.09
C GLY A 80 5.67 -23.38 11.55
N TYR A 81 5.35 -22.12 11.87
CA TYR A 81 4.20 -21.42 11.28
C TYR A 81 4.50 -19.98 10.90
N MET A 82 5.48 -19.75 10.03
CA MET A 82 5.82 -18.37 9.67
C MET A 82 6.16 -18.27 8.19
N THR A 83 5.19 -17.80 7.40
CA THR A 83 5.42 -17.14 6.10
C THR A 83 5.68 -15.65 6.30
N PRO A 84 6.20 -14.93 5.30
CA PRO A 84 6.18 -13.46 5.25
C PRO A 84 4.77 -12.87 5.50
N HIS A 85 3.70 -13.58 5.11
CA HIS A 85 2.30 -13.20 5.35
C HIS A 85 1.80 -13.49 6.78
N ARG A 86 2.53 -14.29 7.58
CA ARG A 86 2.12 -14.73 8.93
C ARG A 86 2.98 -14.19 10.07
N THR A 87 3.98 -13.35 9.82
CA THR A 87 4.67 -12.60 10.89
C THR A 87 3.68 -11.85 11.78
N GLN A 88 2.56 -11.39 11.21
CA GLN A 88 1.42 -10.85 11.96
C GLN A 88 0.89 -11.83 13.02
N MET A 89 0.77 -13.13 12.75
CA MET A 89 0.32 -14.11 13.75
C MET A 89 1.30 -14.26 14.91
N PHE A 90 2.62 -14.11 14.67
CA PHE A 90 3.61 -14.09 15.75
C PHE A 90 3.36 -12.87 16.63
N ILE A 91 3.23 -11.69 16.02
CA ILE A 91 2.90 -10.43 16.69
C ILE A 91 1.56 -10.56 17.46
N HIS A 92 0.56 -11.24 16.91
CA HIS A 92 -0.74 -11.42 17.54
C HIS A 92 -0.71 -12.42 18.70
N ARG A 93 0.13 -13.46 18.62
CA ARG A 93 0.37 -14.41 19.71
C ARG A 93 1.13 -13.73 20.85
N VAL A 94 2.22 -13.01 20.55
CA VAL A 94 2.99 -12.30 21.57
C VAL A 94 2.21 -11.12 22.15
N GLY A 95 1.40 -10.41 21.35
CA GLY A 95 0.51 -9.34 21.82
C GLY A 95 -0.68 -9.80 22.67
N ARG A 96 -0.75 -11.10 23.02
CA ARG A 96 -1.61 -11.60 24.11
C ARG A 96 -1.02 -11.30 25.47
N THR A 97 0.32 -11.33 25.57
CA THR A 97 1.06 -10.82 26.72
C THR A 97 1.42 -9.35 26.44
N ALA A 98 1.45 -8.50 27.45
CA ALA A 98 1.62 -7.03 27.30
C ALA A 98 0.46 -6.23 26.66
N ARG A 99 -0.79 -6.50 27.07
CA ARG A 99 -1.97 -5.67 26.73
C ARG A 99 -2.18 -4.54 27.74
N MET A 100 -2.69 -3.39 27.28
CA MET A 100 -3.06 -2.23 28.11
C MET A 100 -1.94 -1.75 29.05
N GLY A 101 -0.70 -1.64 28.56
CA GLY A 101 0.43 -1.11 29.33
C GLY A 101 1.08 -2.10 30.31
N ARG A 102 0.61 -3.36 30.40
CA ARG A 102 1.27 -4.41 31.19
C ARG A 102 2.55 -4.89 30.50
N ARG A 103 3.54 -5.35 31.27
CA ARG A 103 4.74 -6.04 30.74
C ARG A 103 4.45 -7.53 30.57
N GLY A 104 5.13 -8.18 29.62
CA GLY A 104 4.84 -9.55 29.23
C GLY A 104 6.05 -10.27 28.62
N ILE A 105 6.11 -11.60 28.76
CA ILE A 105 7.21 -12.43 28.25
C ILE A 105 6.74 -13.32 27.10
N ALA A 106 7.45 -13.29 25.98
CA ALA A 106 7.24 -14.21 24.86
C ALA A 106 8.49 -15.03 24.58
N ILE A 107 8.34 -16.36 24.56
CA ILE A 107 9.41 -17.35 24.36
C ILE A 107 9.14 -18.16 23.10
N VAL A 108 10.14 -18.22 22.21
CA VAL A 108 10.16 -19.11 21.04
C VAL A 108 11.33 -20.07 21.13
N PHE A 109 11.09 -21.34 20.79
CA PHE A 109 12.13 -22.36 20.71
C PHE A 109 12.55 -22.59 19.27
N LEU A 110 13.86 -22.47 19.02
CA LEU A 110 14.48 -22.68 17.71
C LEU A 110 15.48 -23.83 17.78
N LEU A 111 15.51 -24.66 16.74
CA LEU A 111 16.60 -25.62 16.53
C LEU A 111 17.86 -24.87 16.07
N PRO A 112 19.08 -25.42 16.27
CA PRO A 112 20.32 -24.80 15.80
C PRO A 112 20.32 -24.49 14.29
N LYS A 113 19.61 -25.29 13.50
CA LYS A 113 19.49 -25.11 12.03
C LYS A 113 18.47 -24.03 11.63
N GLU A 114 17.73 -23.49 12.59
CA GLU A 114 16.69 -22.47 12.37
C GLU A 114 17.17 -21.04 12.70
N GLU A 115 18.48 -20.83 12.92
CA GLU A 115 19.03 -19.52 13.34
C GLU A 115 18.75 -18.37 12.37
N ALA A 116 18.61 -18.65 11.07
CA ALA A 116 18.19 -17.67 10.06
C ALA A 116 16.84 -17.02 10.39
N TYR A 117 16.02 -17.65 11.23
CA TYR A 117 14.76 -17.12 11.71
C TYR A 117 14.92 -15.89 12.64
N ILE A 118 16.06 -15.77 13.34
CA ILE A 118 16.36 -14.61 14.20
C ILE A 118 16.51 -13.36 13.34
N GLU A 119 17.31 -13.46 12.28
CA GLU A 119 17.55 -12.36 11.35
C GLU A 119 16.27 -11.98 10.58
N PHE A 120 15.48 -12.99 10.20
CA PHE A 120 14.16 -12.78 9.58
C PHE A 120 13.21 -11.94 10.46
N LEU A 121 13.19 -12.17 11.78
CA LEU A 121 12.37 -11.38 12.71
C LEU A 121 12.97 -10.00 13.03
N ARG A 122 14.31 -9.89 13.06
CA ARG A 122 15.00 -8.61 13.21
C ARG A 122 14.65 -7.62 12.10
N ILE A 123 14.67 -8.06 10.84
CA ILE A 123 14.27 -7.25 9.67
C ILE A 123 12.81 -6.78 9.80
N ARG A 124 11.95 -7.58 10.43
CA ARG A 124 10.54 -7.27 10.68
C ARG A 124 10.30 -6.46 11.96
N ARG A 125 11.35 -5.85 12.54
CA ARG A 125 11.31 -5.03 13.77
C ARG A 125 10.83 -5.80 15.02
N VAL A 126 11.09 -7.11 15.09
CA VAL A 126 10.82 -7.93 16.27
C VAL A 126 12.15 -8.53 16.76
N PRO A 127 12.95 -7.78 17.55
CA PRO A 127 14.24 -8.25 18.02
C PRO A 127 14.06 -9.40 19.01
N LEU A 128 14.90 -10.43 18.91
CA LEU A 128 14.93 -11.57 19.83
C LEU A 128 16.20 -11.53 20.69
N GLU A 129 16.06 -11.70 22.00
CA GLU A 129 17.17 -11.83 22.96
C GLU A 129 17.44 -13.31 23.25
N GLU A 130 18.69 -13.77 23.19
CA GLU A 130 19.03 -15.15 23.50
C GLU A 130 18.93 -15.43 25.02
N ARG A 131 18.26 -16.52 25.40
CA ARG A 131 18.24 -17.06 26.77
C ARG A 131 18.64 -18.53 26.76
N LYS A 132 19.49 -18.93 27.70
CA LYS A 132 19.83 -20.35 27.87
C LYS A 132 18.67 -21.08 28.56
N CYS A 133 18.33 -22.26 28.05
CA CYS A 133 17.46 -23.19 28.78
C CYS A 133 18.18 -23.68 30.05
N SER A 134 17.41 -23.96 31.10
CA SER A 134 17.96 -24.58 32.32
C SER A 134 18.34 -26.02 32.03
N ASP A 135 19.54 -26.41 32.47
CA ASP A 135 20.04 -27.79 32.37
C ASP A 135 19.38 -28.74 33.42
N ASP A 136 18.60 -28.19 34.38
CA ASP A 136 17.97 -28.93 35.50
C ASP A 136 16.58 -29.53 35.16
N ALA A 137 16.31 -29.79 33.89
CA ALA A 137 15.00 -30.29 33.48
C ALA A 137 14.86 -31.81 33.75
N PRO A 138 13.79 -32.26 34.41
CA PRO A 138 13.60 -33.68 34.69
C PRO A 138 13.33 -34.47 33.40
N ASP A 139 13.90 -35.67 33.28
CA ASP A 139 13.53 -36.58 32.21
C ASP A 139 12.11 -37.12 32.43
N ILE A 140 11.22 -36.76 31.51
CA ILE A 140 9.80 -37.15 31.55
C ILE A 140 9.42 -38.16 30.48
N ILE A 141 10.35 -38.50 29.57
CA ILE A 141 10.10 -39.49 28.51
C ILE A 141 9.70 -40.85 29.10
N PRO A 142 10.32 -41.36 30.19
CA PRO A 142 9.89 -42.60 30.84
C PRO A 142 8.44 -42.54 31.36
N GLN A 143 8.03 -41.38 31.90
CA GLN A 143 6.67 -41.19 32.41
C GLN A 143 5.64 -41.17 31.28
N ILE A 144 5.94 -40.49 30.17
CA ILE A 144 5.11 -40.44 28.97
C ILE A 144 4.94 -41.85 28.39
N ARG A 145 6.04 -42.60 28.21
CA ARG A 145 6.01 -43.97 27.71
C ARG A 145 5.23 -44.91 28.64
N SER A 146 5.41 -44.78 29.96
CA SER A 146 4.63 -45.53 30.95
C SER A 146 3.13 -45.25 30.84
N ALA A 147 2.74 -43.99 30.61
CA ALA A 147 1.35 -43.62 30.39
C ALA A 147 0.80 -44.24 29.08
N ALA A 148 1.56 -44.17 27.98
CA ALA A 148 1.18 -44.76 26.69
C ALA A 148 1.03 -46.29 26.75
N LYS A 149 1.85 -46.99 27.54
CA LYS A 149 1.71 -48.44 27.79
C LYS A 149 0.42 -48.80 28.55
N LYS A 150 -0.05 -47.90 29.42
CA LYS A 150 -1.21 -48.13 30.29
C LYS A 150 -2.55 -47.73 29.68
N ASP A 151 -2.55 -46.87 28.66
CA ASP A 151 -3.77 -46.34 28.05
C ASP A 151 -3.59 -46.13 26.54
N ARG A 152 -4.33 -46.92 25.75
CA ARG A 152 -4.31 -46.86 24.28
C ARG A 152 -4.66 -45.48 23.73
N ASP A 153 -5.49 -44.70 24.44
CA ASP A 153 -5.85 -43.35 24.00
C ASP A 153 -4.64 -42.41 23.93
N ILE A 154 -3.71 -42.53 24.89
CA ILE A 154 -2.49 -41.72 24.93
C ILE A 154 -1.57 -42.12 23.79
N MET A 155 -1.38 -43.42 23.60
CA MET A 155 -0.54 -43.96 22.53
C MET A 155 -1.03 -43.51 21.15
N GLU A 156 -2.33 -43.66 20.87
CA GLU A 156 -2.92 -43.29 19.58
C GLU A 156 -2.89 -41.77 19.35
N LYS A 157 -3.17 -40.97 20.38
CA LYS A 157 -3.03 -39.50 20.31
C LYS A 157 -1.59 -39.09 20.05
N GLY A 158 -0.61 -39.75 20.68
CA GLY A 158 0.82 -39.50 20.47
C GLY A 158 1.25 -39.78 19.03
N LEU A 159 0.87 -40.94 18.49
CA LEU A 159 1.14 -41.30 17.09
C LEU A 159 0.49 -40.31 16.11
N LYS A 160 -0.77 -39.96 16.34
CA LYS A 160 -1.52 -39.00 15.51
C LYS A 160 -0.90 -37.61 15.56
N ALA A 161 -0.52 -37.15 16.75
CA ALA A 161 0.11 -35.84 16.95
C ALA A 161 1.47 -35.76 16.25
N PHE A 162 2.30 -36.81 16.38
CA PHE A 162 3.59 -36.90 15.71
C PHE A 162 3.47 -36.87 14.18
N VAL A 163 2.60 -37.70 13.60
CA VAL A 163 2.37 -37.72 12.14
C VAL A 163 1.85 -36.36 11.66
N SER A 164 0.93 -35.75 12.42
CA SER A 164 0.38 -34.44 12.09
C SER A 164 1.45 -33.35 12.15
N PHE A 165 2.36 -33.41 13.13
CA PHE A 165 3.47 -32.47 13.26
C PHE A 165 4.45 -32.58 12.09
N VAL A 166 4.89 -33.79 11.76
CA VAL A 166 5.85 -34.03 10.66
C VAL A 166 5.28 -33.56 9.32
N ARG A 167 4.00 -33.82 9.05
CA ARG A 167 3.33 -33.33 7.83
C ARG A 167 3.25 -31.80 7.80
N ALA A 168 2.84 -31.19 8.91
CA ALA A 168 2.76 -29.73 9.02
C ALA A 168 4.14 -29.05 8.88
N TYR A 169 5.21 -29.68 9.37
CA TYR A 169 6.59 -29.20 9.20
C TYR A 169 7.08 -29.35 7.76
N LYS A 170 6.69 -30.43 7.07
CA LYS A 170 7.06 -30.69 5.67
C LYS A 170 6.36 -29.76 4.67
N GLU A 171 5.10 -29.44 4.90
CA GLU A 171 4.28 -28.54 4.08
C GLU A 171 4.50 -27.05 4.42
N HIS A 172 5.59 -26.75 5.15
CA HIS A 172 5.92 -25.39 5.58
C HIS A 172 6.35 -24.53 4.38
N HIS A 173 5.81 -23.33 4.30
CA HIS A 173 6.01 -22.39 3.20
C HIS A 173 7.34 -21.61 3.26
N CYS A 174 8.01 -21.56 4.42
CA CYS A 174 9.42 -21.14 4.55
C CYS A 174 10.34 -22.36 4.62
N SER A 175 10.20 -23.25 3.64
CA SER A 175 11.02 -24.46 3.51
C SER A 175 12.53 -24.20 3.42
N PHE A 176 12.94 -22.96 3.14
CA PHE A 176 14.34 -22.53 3.13
C PHE A 176 14.96 -22.44 4.54
N ILE A 177 14.17 -22.00 5.53
CA ILE A 177 14.57 -21.92 6.95
C ILE A 177 14.21 -23.22 7.67
N PHE A 178 12.98 -23.71 7.48
CA PHE A 178 12.48 -24.94 8.11
C PHE A 178 12.62 -26.13 7.17
N ARG A 179 13.87 -26.54 6.96
CA ARG A 179 14.20 -27.61 6.02
C ARG A 179 13.78 -28.96 6.58
N TRP A 180 12.68 -29.51 6.07
CA TRP A 180 12.13 -30.79 6.56
C TRP A 180 13.10 -31.96 6.45
N LYS A 181 14.00 -31.95 5.45
CA LYS A 181 15.07 -32.96 5.29
C LYS A 181 16.08 -32.95 6.44
N GLU A 182 16.19 -31.84 7.15
CA GLU A 182 17.16 -31.65 8.24
C GLU A 182 16.54 -31.91 9.63
N LEU A 183 15.25 -32.27 9.67
CA LEU A 183 14.49 -32.58 10.89
C LEU A 183 14.91 -33.94 11.47
N GLU A 184 15.36 -33.95 12.72
CA GLU A 184 15.78 -35.16 13.44
C GLU A 184 14.56 -35.95 13.94
N ILE A 185 13.93 -36.70 13.03
CA ILE A 185 12.66 -37.40 13.28
C ILE A 185 12.76 -38.47 14.36
N GLY A 186 13.93 -39.11 14.53
CA GLY A 186 14.18 -40.07 15.60
C GLY A 186 14.10 -39.44 17.00
N LYS A 187 14.87 -38.37 17.21
CA LYS A 187 14.86 -37.61 18.48
C LYS A 187 13.50 -36.95 18.75
N LEU A 188 12.81 -36.45 17.72
CA LEU A 188 11.45 -35.95 17.84
C LEU A 188 10.48 -37.04 18.28
N GLY A 189 10.57 -38.25 17.71
CA GLY A 189 9.74 -39.40 18.09
C GLY A 189 9.99 -39.84 19.53
N MET A 190 11.25 -39.76 19.98
CA MET A 190 11.64 -40.00 21.37
C MET A 190 11.04 -38.93 22.30
N GLY A 191 11.06 -37.66 21.88
CA GLY A 191 10.41 -36.55 22.59
C GLY A 191 8.89 -36.69 22.69
N TYR A 192 8.22 -37.18 21.65
CA TYR A 192 6.78 -37.53 21.74
C TYR A 192 6.52 -38.75 22.62
N GLY A 193 7.54 -39.43 23.13
CA GLY A 193 7.42 -40.62 23.97
C GLY A 193 6.74 -41.79 23.25
N LEU A 194 6.94 -41.89 21.93
CA LEU A 194 6.39 -42.99 21.14
C LEU A 194 7.01 -44.33 21.56
N LEU A 195 6.19 -45.39 21.58
CA LEU A 195 6.63 -46.76 21.87
C LEU A 195 7.34 -47.37 20.66
N GLN A 196 6.83 -47.08 19.46
CA GLN A 196 7.41 -47.41 18.16
C GLN A 196 7.14 -46.26 17.16
N LEU A 197 8.00 -46.10 16.16
CA LEU A 197 7.78 -45.09 15.10
C LEU A 197 6.66 -45.53 14.14
N PRO A 198 5.79 -44.60 13.69
CA PRO A 198 4.70 -44.93 12.79
C PRO A 198 5.20 -45.28 11.37
N SER A 199 4.46 -46.19 10.73
CA SER A 199 4.71 -46.66 9.37
C SER A 199 4.20 -45.65 8.33
N MET A 200 4.90 -44.52 8.13
CA MET A 200 4.55 -43.45 7.18
C MET A 200 5.53 -43.37 6.00
N PRO A 201 5.11 -42.90 4.79
CA PRO A 201 5.98 -42.81 3.62
C PRO A 201 7.30 -42.07 3.88
N GLU A 202 7.25 -41.01 4.69
CA GLU A 202 8.41 -40.22 5.09
C GLU A 202 9.44 -41.02 5.91
N VAL A 203 8.98 -42.03 6.67
CA VAL A 203 9.82 -42.92 7.49
C VAL A 203 10.22 -44.18 6.70
N LYS A 204 9.34 -44.70 5.83
CA LYS A 204 9.58 -45.91 5.01
C LYS A 204 10.60 -45.70 3.90
N ASN A 205 10.59 -44.54 3.26
CA ASN A 205 11.44 -44.27 2.10
C ASN A 205 12.87 -43.82 2.49
N HIS A 206 13.30 -44.05 3.73
CA HIS A 206 14.63 -43.69 4.27
C HIS A 206 15.04 -42.23 4.02
N SER A 207 14.05 -41.34 3.91
CA SER A 207 14.28 -39.94 3.52
C SER A 207 14.74 -39.05 4.68
N LEU A 208 14.71 -39.56 5.92
CA LEU A 208 15.04 -38.85 7.17
C LEU A 208 15.74 -39.80 8.17
N SER A 209 16.67 -39.27 8.96
CA SER A 209 17.40 -40.05 9.97
C SER A 209 16.52 -40.42 11.18
N THR A 210 16.42 -41.71 11.47
CA THR A 210 15.76 -42.25 12.68
C THR A 210 16.68 -42.32 13.90
N GLU A 211 17.90 -41.80 13.77
CA GLU A 211 18.90 -41.75 14.85
C GLU A 211 18.37 -41.02 16.09
N GLY A 212 18.69 -41.55 17.27
CA GLY A 212 18.20 -41.04 18.56
C GLY A 212 16.80 -41.51 18.97
N PHE A 213 16.18 -42.43 18.23
CA PHE A 213 14.99 -43.15 18.68
C PHE A 213 15.35 -44.54 19.21
N VAL A 214 14.95 -44.84 20.45
CA VAL A 214 15.07 -46.18 21.04
C VAL A 214 13.68 -46.80 21.13
N PRO A 215 13.34 -47.83 20.32
CA PRO A 215 12.05 -48.50 20.41
C PRO A 215 11.90 -49.24 21.75
N VAL A 216 10.67 -49.42 22.20
CA VAL A 216 10.39 -50.28 23.35
C VAL A 216 10.36 -51.73 22.86
N GLU A 217 11.25 -52.56 23.39
CA GLU A 217 11.31 -54.00 23.10
C GLU A 217 10.12 -54.76 23.72
N ASP A 218 9.77 -55.90 23.12
CA ASP A 218 8.74 -56.85 23.60
C ASP A 218 7.33 -56.26 23.85
N ILE A 219 6.94 -55.25 23.08
CA ILE A 219 5.60 -54.66 23.16
C ILE A 219 4.77 -54.93 21.90
N ASN A 220 3.66 -55.64 22.07
CA ASN A 220 2.63 -55.75 21.05
C ASN A 220 1.61 -54.61 21.25
N LEU A 221 1.58 -53.68 20.28
CA LEU A 221 0.70 -52.51 20.34
C LEU A 221 -0.79 -52.88 20.37
N GLU A 222 -1.17 -54.07 19.90
CA GLU A 222 -2.58 -54.50 19.88
C GLU A 222 -3.13 -54.89 21.26
N ASP A 223 -2.25 -55.26 22.19
CA ASP A 223 -2.59 -55.72 23.54
C ASP A 223 -2.88 -54.55 24.50
N ILE A 224 -2.48 -53.33 24.14
CA ILE A 224 -2.76 -52.12 24.90
C ILE A 224 -4.25 -51.75 24.77
N LYS A 225 -4.97 -51.76 25.91
CA LYS A 225 -6.42 -51.48 26.00
C LYS A 225 -6.69 -50.00 26.27
N TYR A 226 -7.86 -49.51 25.88
CA TYR A 226 -8.32 -48.20 26.34
C TYR A 226 -8.65 -48.25 27.83
N LYS A 227 -8.25 -47.22 28.58
CA LYS A 227 -8.66 -47.10 30.00
C LYS A 227 -10.17 -46.88 30.14
N ASP A 228 -10.79 -46.22 29.17
CA ASP A 228 -12.24 -46.02 29.08
C ASP A 228 -12.95 -47.31 28.62
N LYS A 229 -13.78 -47.89 29.51
CA LYS A 229 -14.53 -49.13 29.27
C LYS A 229 -15.48 -49.04 28.06
N SER A 230 -16.07 -47.88 27.80
CA SER A 230 -16.97 -47.67 26.66
C SER A 230 -16.21 -47.71 25.34
N ARG A 231 -15.07 -47.02 25.28
CA ARG A 231 -14.20 -47.02 24.09
C ARG A 231 -13.59 -48.39 23.82
N GLU A 232 -13.23 -49.14 24.87
CA GLU A 232 -12.74 -50.52 24.71
C GLU A 232 -13.83 -51.46 24.19
N LYS A 233 -15.08 -51.32 24.65
CA LYS A 233 -16.23 -52.06 24.11
C LYS A 233 -16.46 -51.76 22.63
N GLN A 234 -16.36 -50.48 22.25
CA GLN A 234 -16.47 -50.08 20.85
C GLN A 234 -15.30 -50.60 20.00
N ARG A 235 -14.06 -50.63 20.55
CA ARG A 235 -12.89 -51.19 19.86
C ARG A 235 -13.08 -52.66 19.53
N LYS A 236 -13.54 -53.47 20.49
CA LYS A 236 -13.81 -54.90 20.29
C LYS A 236 -14.86 -55.13 19.22
N LYS A 237 -15.98 -54.39 19.26
CA LYS A 237 -17.01 -54.44 18.21
C LYS A 237 -16.48 -54.08 16.81
N ASN A 238 -15.61 -53.07 16.72
CA ASN A 238 -14.97 -52.69 15.46
C ASN A 238 -13.95 -53.73 14.97
N LEU A 239 -13.27 -54.42 15.89
CA LEU A 239 -12.31 -55.48 15.58
C LEU A 239 -13.03 -56.73 15.05
N GLU A 240 -14.11 -57.13 15.72
CA GLU A 240 -15.02 -58.21 15.30
C GLU A 240 -15.63 -57.90 13.92
N ALA A 241 -16.10 -56.66 13.70
CA ALA A 241 -16.62 -56.25 12.39
C ALA A 241 -15.54 -56.26 11.29
N LYS A 242 -14.30 -55.90 11.61
CA LYS A 242 -13.16 -55.95 10.67
C LYS A 242 -12.73 -57.39 10.36
N GLN A 243 -12.79 -58.30 11.34
CA GLN A 243 -12.51 -59.72 11.14
C GLN A 243 -13.60 -60.36 10.28
N ALA A 244 -14.87 -60.13 10.60
CA ALA A 244 -16.01 -60.59 9.80
C ALA A 244 -15.95 -60.06 8.34
N ALA A 245 -15.56 -58.78 8.15
CA ALA A 245 -15.40 -58.20 6.82
C ALA A 245 -14.17 -58.74 6.04
N LYS A 246 -13.12 -59.22 6.73
CA LYS A 246 -11.98 -59.88 6.10
C LYS A 246 -12.32 -61.31 5.68
N GLU A 247 -13.06 -62.04 6.51
CA GLU A 247 -13.55 -63.39 6.21
C GLU A 247 -14.54 -63.38 5.04
N GLN A 248 -15.44 -62.40 4.98
CA GLN A 248 -16.34 -62.19 3.84
C GLN A 248 -15.61 -61.81 2.53
N LYS A 249 -14.42 -61.18 2.61
CA LYS A 249 -13.61 -60.84 1.43
C LYS A 249 -12.77 -62.00 0.89
N GLN A 250 -12.58 -63.08 1.66
CA GLN A 250 -11.82 -64.25 1.23
C GLN A 250 -12.70 -65.32 0.54
N GLN A 251 -14.03 -65.22 0.60
CA GLN A 251 -14.97 -66.23 0.07
C GLN A 251 -15.67 -65.89 -1.27
N LYS A 252 -15.30 -64.82 -2.00
CA LYS A 252 -15.89 -64.54 -3.33
C LYS A 252 -14.87 -64.66 -4.48
N PRO A 253 -15.12 -65.51 -5.50
CA PRO A 253 -14.35 -65.48 -6.74
C PRO A 253 -14.74 -64.26 -7.60
N LYS A 254 -13.77 -63.75 -8.37
CA LYS A 254 -13.90 -62.56 -9.21
C LYS A 254 -14.68 -62.86 -10.49
N ALA A 255 -15.80 -62.18 -10.71
CA ALA A 255 -16.38 -62.02 -12.06
C ALA A 255 -17.22 -60.73 -12.18
N GLY A 256 -17.02 -60.06 -13.32
CA GLY A 256 -18.05 -59.45 -14.19
C GLY A 256 -19.03 -58.40 -13.64
N SER A 257 -18.97 -57.20 -14.22
CA SER A 257 -20.00 -56.15 -14.10
C SER A 257 -21.36 -56.58 -14.66
N ASN A 258 -22.45 -56.28 -13.96
CA ASN A 258 -23.65 -55.63 -14.55
C ASN A 258 -24.64 -55.15 -13.46
N ALA A 259 -25.37 -54.10 -13.81
CA ALA A 259 -26.26 -53.32 -12.95
C ALA A 259 -27.68 -53.93 -12.85
N SER A 260 -28.34 -53.81 -11.69
CA SER A 260 -29.54 -52.96 -11.53
C SER A 260 -30.16 -53.03 -10.11
N ASN A 261 -30.66 -51.87 -9.69
CA ASN A 261 -31.84 -51.54 -8.88
C ASN A 261 -32.10 -52.18 -7.50
N THR A 262 -32.08 -51.32 -6.46
CA THR A 262 -32.99 -51.43 -5.31
C THR A 262 -33.39 -50.05 -4.75
N VAL A 263 -34.71 -49.86 -4.74
CA VAL A 263 -35.62 -48.87 -4.14
C VAL A 263 -35.08 -47.92 -3.06
N MET A 264 -35.38 -46.62 -3.25
CA MET A 264 -35.05 -45.48 -2.36
C MET A 264 -35.89 -45.42 -1.07
N ARG A 265 -35.22 -45.16 0.06
CA ARG A 265 -35.81 -44.71 1.32
C ARG A 265 -35.40 -43.25 1.56
N LYS A 266 -36.37 -42.33 1.69
CA LYS A 266 -36.12 -40.87 1.79
C LYS A 266 -35.28 -40.51 3.02
N LYS A 267 -34.08 -39.95 2.80
CA LYS A 267 -33.20 -39.35 3.82
C LYS A 267 -33.60 -37.92 4.17
N THR A 268 -33.43 -37.54 5.43
CA THR A 268 -33.67 -36.18 5.97
C THR A 268 -32.61 -35.17 5.51
N ALA A 269 -32.94 -33.86 5.50
CA ALA A 269 -32.08 -32.79 4.98
C ALA A 269 -30.65 -32.76 5.59
N ARG A 270 -30.52 -33.13 6.88
CA ARG A 270 -29.23 -33.23 7.58
C ARG A 270 -28.37 -34.41 7.09
N GLN A 271 -28.99 -35.50 6.65
CA GLN A 271 -28.32 -36.65 6.04
C GLN A 271 -27.97 -36.41 4.58
N ARG A 272 -28.64 -35.47 3.89
CA ARG A 272 -28.27 -35.05 2.52
C ARG A 272 -27.04 -34.15 2.51
N ARG A 273 -26.96 -33.14 3.40
CA ARG A 273 -25.79 -32.26 3.51
C ARG A 273 -24.49 -32.99 3.88
N ALA A 274 -24.56 -34.03 4.72
CA ALA A 274 -23.39 -34.84 5.08
C ALA A 274 -22.96 -35.83 3.97
N ALA A 275 -23.89 -36.28 3.12
CA ALA A 275 -23.56 -37.11 1.96
C ALA A 275 -22.90 -36.25 0.87
N GLN A 276 -23.46 -35.06 0.59
CA GLN A 276 -22.95 -34.08 -0.38
C GLN A 276 -21.49 -33.72 -0.10
N SER A 277 -21.13 -33.35 1.15
CA SER A 277 -19.75 -32.98 1.51
C SER A 277 -18.72 -34.11 1.35
N THR A 278 -19.19 -35.36 1.34
CA THR A 278 -18.31 -36.53 1.17
C THR A 278 -18.16 -36.86 -0.32
N GLU A 279 -19.22 -36.69 -1.10
CA GLU A 279 -19.23 -36.89 -2.55
C GLU A 279 -18.42 -35.81 -3.28
N ASP A 280 -18.53 -34.54 -2.88
CA ASP A 280 -17.77 -33.40 -3.44
C ASP A 280 -16.26 -33.55 -3.17
N ALA A 281 -15.90 -34.03 -1.97
CA ALA A 281 -14.51 -34.31 -1.61
C ALA A 281 -13.95 -35.49 -2.42
N ASP A 282 -14.74 -36.54 -2.65
CA ASP A 282 -14.36 -37.68 -3.46
C ASP A 282 -14.29 -37.32 -4.97
N GLU A 283 -15.09 -36.36 -5.44
CA GLU A 283 -15.07 -35.84 -6.81
C GLU A 283 -13.81 -35.01 -7.08
N LEU A 284 -13.49 -34.04 -6.22
CA LEU A 284 -12.24 -33.28 -6.26
C LEU A 284 -11.00 -34.19 -6.22
N ASP A 285 -11.03 -35.23 -5.38
CA ASP A 285 -9.91 -36.17 -5.26
C ASP A 285 -9.78 -37.06 -6.52
N ARG A 286 -10.87 -37.27 -7.28
CA ARG A 286 -10.87 -37.99 -8.56
C ARG A 286 -10.36 -37.13 -9.71
N GLU A 287 -10.78 -35.87 -9.79
CA GLU A 287 -10.27 -34.90 -10.77
C GLU A 287 -8.76 -34.67 -10.58
N TYR A 288 -8.32 -34.50 -9.33
CA TYR A 288 -6.92 -34.36 -8.98
C TYR A 288 -6.08 -35.58 -9.39
N ARG A 289 -6.63 -36.81 -9.27
CA ARG A 289 -5.96 -38.04 -9.74
C ARG A 289 -5.87 -38.10 -11.27
N LEU A 290 -6.88 -37.63 -11.99
CA LEU A 290 -6.83 -37.54 -13.46
C LEU A 290 -5.78 -36.52 -13.91
N LEU A 291 -5.74 -35.36 -13.27
CA LEU A 291 -4.75 -34.32 -13.54
C LEU A 291 -3.32 -34.81 -13.24
N LYS A 292 -3.15 -35.60 -12.17
CA LYS A 292 -1.87 -36.24 -11.84
C LYS A 292 -1.45 -37.31 -12.86
N LYS A 293 -2.41 -37.96 -13.54
CA LYS A 293 -2.11 -38.89 -14.64
C LYS A 293 -1.72 -38.14 -15.92
N LEU A 294 -2.36 -37.01 -16.22
CA LEU A 294 -2.01 -36.12 -17.34
C LEU A 294 -0.61 -35.52 -17.15
N LYS A 295 -0.31 -34.94 -15.98
CA LYS A 295 1.02 -34.39 -15.64
C LYS A 295 2.14 -35.43 -15.62
N LYS A 296 1.80 -36.72 -15.50
CA LYS A 296 2.75 -37.84 -15.57
C LYS A 296 2.79 -38.51 -16.96
N GLY A 297 2.12 -37.94 -17.97
CA GLY A 297 2.07 -38.47 -19.33
C GLY A 297 1.38 -39.83 -19.46
N ARG A 298 0.63 -40.29 -18.45
CA ARG A 298 -0.03 -41.61 -18.46
C ARG A 298 -1.36 -41.61 -19.22
N ILE A 299 -1.88 -40.43 -19.52
CA ILE A 299 -3.03 -40.18 -20.39
C ILE A 299 -2.74 -38.89 -21.18
N ASP A 300 -3.20 -38.83 -22.43
CA ASP A 300 -3.10 -37.64 -23.27
C ASP A 300 -4.26 -36.66 -23.01
N GLU A 301 -4.12 -35.46 -23.56
CA GLU A 301 -5.04 -34.34 -23.34
C GLU A 301 -6.44 -34.60 -23.91
N VAL A 302 -6.53 -35.36 -25.01
CA VAL A 302 -7.80 -35.74 -25.65
C VAL A 302 -8.55 -36.72 -24.75
N LYS A 303 -7.86 -37.74 -24.22
CA LYS A 303 -8.40 -38.75 -23.31
C LYS A 303 -8.73 -38.17 -21.94
N PHE A 304 -7.99 -37.17 -21.48
CA PHE A 304 -8.32 -36.39 -20.28
C PHE A 304 -9.64 -35.64 -20.46
N LYS A 305 -9.80 -34.86 -21.55
CA LYS A 305 -11.04 -34.12 -21.84
C LYS A 305 -12.25 -35.04 -22.05
N LEU A 306 -12.05 -36.22 -22.62
CA LEU A 306 -13.12 -37.20 -22.87
C LEU A 306 -13.58 -37.90 -21.58
N LEU A 307 -12.65 -38.18 -20.65
CA LEU A 307 -12.95 -38.71 -19.32
C LEU A 307 -13.56 -37.65 -18.41
N GLU A 308 -13.12 -36.40 -18.51
CA GLU A 308 -13.69 -35.24 -17.82
C GLU A 308 -15.13 -34.97 -18.28
N ARG A 309 -15.39 -34.98 -19.60
CA ARG A 309 -16.75 -34.85 -20.16
C ARG A 309 -17.68 -36.00 -19.75
N ARG A 310 -17.16 -37.23 -19.61
CA ARG A 310 -17.94 -38.38 -19.08
C ARG A 310 -18.29 -38.25 -17.60
N MET A 311 -17.54 -37.47 -16.82
CA MET A 311 -17.82 -37.19 -15.41
C MET A 311 -18.86 -36.06 -15.26
N LYS A 312 -18.77 -35.02 -16.10
CA LYS A 312 -19.67 -33.84 -16.03
C LYS A 312 -21.09 -34.05 -16.57
N HIS A 313 -21.41 -35.20 -17.18
CA HIS A 313 -22.73 -35.47 -17.80
C HIS A 313 -23.75 -36.22 -16.91
N ARG A 314 -23.54 -36.28 -15.59
CA ARG A 314 -24.55 -36.76 -14.63
C ARG A 314 -24.92 -35.65 -13.65
N ASP A 315 -26.14 -35.15 -13.85
CA ASP A 315 -26.98 -34.30 -12.99
C ASP A 315 -26.67 -32.80 -12.85
N ILE A 316 -27.59 -32.02 -13.44
CA ILE A 316 -27.83 -30.58 -13.33
C ILE A 316 -29.08 -30.39 -12.44
N HIS A 317 -28.98 -29.70 -11.29
CA HIS A 317 -29.90 -28.63 -10.81
C HIS A 317 -29.71 -28.25 -9.31
N LEU A 318 -29.69 -26.92 -9.09
CA LEU A 318 -30.07 -26.13 -7.89
C LEU A 318 -29.11 -25.98 -6.68
N LYS A 319 -28.31 -24.90 -6.76
CA LYS A 319 -28.23 -23.68 -5.90
C LYS A 319 -28.18 -23.76 -4.35
N ASP A 320 -27.05 -23.22 -3.86
CA ASP A 320 -26.85 -22.12 -2.88
C ASP A 320 -26.56 -22.27 -1.37
N GLU A 321 -25.68 -21.35 -0.97
CA GLU A 321 -25.37 -20.71 0.31
C GLU A 321 -24.35 -21.26 1.35
N SER A 322 -23.18 -20.58 1.31
CA SER A 322 -22.51 -19.76 2.35
C SER A 322 -21.88 -20.44 3.59
N PHE A 323 -20.53 -20.38 3.69
CA PHE A 323 -19.80 -20.41 4.97
C PHE A 323 -18.29 -20.05 4.83
N LEU A 324 -17.93 -18.79 4.53
CA LEU A 324 -16.54 -18.30 4.69
C LEU A 324 -16.42 -16.77 4.49
N LYS A 325 -16.74 -15.97 5.51
CA LYS A 325 -16.33 -14.53 5.52
C LYS A 325 -16.19 -13.89 6.91
N ILE A 326 -15.84 -14.65 7.95
CA ILE A 326 -15.55 -14.08 9.28
C ILE A 326 -14.18 -14.57 9.76
N CYS A 327 -13.15 -13.72 9.63
CA CYS A 327 -12.00 -13.57 10.54
C CYS A 327 -10.87 -12.77 9.87
N LEU A 328 -10.95 -11.44 9.82
CA LEU A 328 -9.78 -10.58 9.64
C LEU A 328 -10.11 -9.15 10.07
N ASN A 329 -10.26 -8.89 11.37
CA ASN A 329 -10.04 -7.56 11.94
C ASN A 329 -9.70 -7.66 13.44
N SER A 330 -8.40 -7.58 13.73
CA SER A 330 -7.81 -7.32 15.04
C SER A 330 -6.30 -7.33 14.86
N LEU A 331 -5.69 -6.15 14.71
CA LEU A 331 -4.62 -5.63 15.58
C LEU A 331 -3.97 -4.40 14.96
N ARG A 332 -4.10 -3.25 15.63
CA ARG A 332 -3.03 -2.25 15.83
C ARG A 332 -3.42 -1.26 16.95
N LYS A 333 -2.99 -1.59 18.16
CA LYS A 333 -2.44 -0.63 19.14
C LYS A 333 -1.25 -1.33 19.80
N ILE A 334 -0.24 -0.54 20.17
CA ILE A 334 0.99 -0.85 20.93
C ILE A 334 2.25 -1.08 20.08
N GLN A 335 3.15 -0.08 20.09
CA GLN A 335 4.59 -0.29 19.95
C GLN A 335 5.40 0.64 20.87
N ARG A 336 5.89 0.05 21.97
CA ARG A 336 7.14 0.37 22.70
C ARG A 336 7.74 -0.99 23.14
N PRO A 337 9.04 -1.10 23.48
CA PRO A 337 9.80 -2.33 23.27
C PRO A 337 9.42 -3.43 24.27
N ASN A 338 8.93 -4.56 23.75
CA ASN A 338 8.79 -5.80 24.49
C ASN A 338 10.11 -6.58 24.43
N GLN A 339 10.59 -7.13 25.55
CA GLN A 339 11.65 -8.14 25.55
C GLN A 339 11.10 -9.44 24.97
N THR A 340 11.35 -9.67 23.69
CA THR A 340 11.07 -10.97 23.06
C THR A 340 12.32 -11.81 23.19
N ILE A 341 12.21 -13.00 23.78
CA ILE A 341 13.35 -13.83 24.15
C ILE A 341 13.28 -15.14 23.35
N TYR A 342 14.38 -15.58 22.75
CA TYR A 342 14.51 -16.90 22.14
C TYR A 342 15.45 -17.77 22.97
N CYS A 343 15.15 -19.06 23.07
CA CYS A 343 16.08 -20.00 23.68
C CYS A 343 16.82 -20.82 22.62
N ARG A 344 18.15 -20.73 22.60
CA ARG A 344 19.00 -21.57 21.74
C ARG A 344 19.10 -22.96 22.36
N ASN A 345 18.45 -23.94 21.73
CA ASN A 345 18.43 -25.30 22.24
C ASN A 345 19.74 -26.01 21.87
N ARG A 346 20.64 -26.25 22.84
CA ARG A 346 21.85 -27.07 22.64
C ARG A 346 21.57 -28.57 22.62
N VAL A 347 20.37 -28.99 23.04
CA VAL A 347 19.92 -30.37 22.95
C VAL A 347 19.15 -30.50 21.63
N ASN A 348 19.69 -31.30 20.70
CA ASN A 348 19.20 -31.52 19.34
C ASN A 348 17.81 -32.20 19.26
N SER A 349 16.80 -31.75 20.01
CA SER A 349 15.44 -32.26 19.96
C SER A 349 14.41 -31.27 20.52
N ILE A 350 13.24 -31.18 19.88
CA ILE A 350 12.03 -30.58 20.47
C ILE A 350 11.51 -31.57 21.52
N SER A 351 12.21 -31.66 22.66
CA SER A 351 11.93 -32.59 23.74
C SER A 351 10.89 -32.01 24.72
N PRO A 352 10.10 -32.85 25.41
CA PRO A 352 9.27 -32.46 26.55
C PRO A 352 10.00 -31.65 27.64
N VAL A 353 11.33 -31.80 27.72
CA VAL A 353 12.25 -31.00 28.54
C VAL A 353 12.12 -29.50 28.27
N VAL A 354 11.93 -29.12 27.00
CA VAL A 354 11.80 -27.74 26.53
C VAL A 354 10.49 -27.10 27.05
N LEU A 355 9.41 -27.88 27.05
CA LEU A 355 8.11 -27.46 27.57
C LEU A 355 8.15 -27.30 29.10
N LEU A 356 8.83 -28.21 29.80
CA LEU A 356 9.00 -28.15 31.25
C LEU A 356 9.95 -27.04 31.72
N ALA A 357 11.01 -26.77 30.96
CA ALA A 357 11.92 -25.65 31.21
C ALA A 357 11.19 -24.30 31.07
N GLY A 358 10.33 -24.16 30.05
CA GLY A 358 9.49 -22.96 29.89
C GLY A 358 8.49 -22.75 31.03
N ILE A 359 7.87 -23.83 31.54
CA ILE A 359 6.92 -23.77 32.66
C ILE A 359 7.65 -23.47 34.00
N LYS A 360 8.82 -24.07 34.24
CA LYS A 360 9.59 -23.86 35.49
C LYS A 360 10.31 -22.51 35.56
N ALA A 361 10.78 -21.96 34.44
CA ALA A 361 11.47 -20.67 34.41
C ALA A 361 10.61 -19.50 34.91
N HIS A 362 9.28 -19.63 34.88
CA HIS A 362 8.34 -18.63 35.38
C HIS A 362 8.07 -18.75 36.90
N HIS A 363 8.19 -19.96 37.48
CA HIS A 363 7.80 -20.24 38.87
C HIS A 363 8.91 -19.94 39.90
N ARG A 364 10.14 -19.63 39.47
CA ARG A 364 11.28 -19.28 40.37
C ARG A 364 11.45 -17.78 40.63
N GLY A 365 10.60 -16.91 40.09
CA GLY A 365 10.56 -15.48 40.41
C GLY A 365 9.41 -15.15 41.35
N SER A 366 9.49 -15.64 42.59
CA SER A 366 8.49 -15.38 43.64
C SER A 366 8.51 -13.90 44.06
N PHE A 367 7.31 -13.36 44.25
CA PHE A 367 7.00 -12.14 45.00
C PHE A 367 7.75 -12.14 46.35
N SER A 368 8.78 -11.30 46.54
CA SER A 368 9.25 -10.82 47.87
C SER A 368 10.44 -9.85 47.83
N ALA A 369 10.73 -9.13 46.74
CA ALA A 369 11.84 -8.16 46.74
C ALA A 369 11.48 -6.95 45.89
N LEU A 370 10.60 -6.08 46.39
CA LEU A 370 10.32 -4.74 45.84
C LEU A 370 9.53 -3.89 46.86
N GLU A 371 9.92 -3.90 48.13
CA GLU A 371 9.41 -2.94 49.15
C GLU A 371 10.34 -1.75 49.39
N ASP A 372 11.56 -1.70 48.85
CA ASP A 372 12.51 -0.59 49.09
C ASP A 372 12.49 0.55 48.05
N ILE A 373 11.44 0.68 47.24
CA ILE A 373 11.30 1.82 46.29
C ILE A 373 9.94 2.47 46.44
N ARG A 374 9.56 2.82 47.68
CA ARG A 374 8.36 3.63 47.95
C ARG A 374 8.66 4.98 48.64
N ASP A 375 9.90 5.22 49.07
CA ASP A 375 10.24 6.43 49.84
C ASP A 375 11.08 7.49 49.10
N SER A 376 11.19 7.43 47.77
CA SER A 376 11.91 8.47 46.99
C SER A 376 11.04 9.27 46.01
N ALA A 377 9.71 9.15 46.08
CA ALA A 377 8.78 9.87 45.19
C ALA A 377 7.81 10.80 45.92
N MET A 378 8.23 11.38 47.05
CA MET A 378 7.57 12.54 47.67
C MET A 378 8.60 13.57 48.15
N ALA A 379 9.39 14.10 47.20
CA ALA A 379 10.08 15.37 47.36
C ALA A 379 10.50 15.90 45.99
N GLN A 380 9.66 16.72 45.37
CA GLN A 380 10.04 17.87 44.54
C GLN A 380 8.78 18.50 43.92
N THR A 381 8.02 19.21 44.76
CA THR A 381 7.30 20.40 44.32
C THR A 381 8.25 21.58 44.46
N ASN A 382 8.57 22.21 43.34
CA ASN A 382 9.11 23.57 43.12
C ASN A 382 10.31 23.57 42.18
N GLY A 383 10.10 24.08 40.97
CA GLY A 383 11.18 24.32 40.01
C GLY A 383 10.63 24.49 38.60
N THR A 384 10.41 25.73 38.20
CA THR A 384 10.16 26.19 36.83
C THR A 384 11.28 25.73 35.89
N ASP A 385 10.94 24.95 34.86
CA ASP A 385 11.57 24.99 33.54
C ASP A 385 10.72 24.18 32.54
N SER A 386 10.28 24.82 31.46
CA SER A 386 9.46 24.22 30.41
C SER A 386 10.32 23.30 29.52
N ALA A 387 10.33 22.00 29.81
CA ALA A 387 10.72 20.99 28.83
C ALA A 387 9.47 20.58 28.03
N ALA A 388 9.42 20.92 26.75
CA ALA A 388 8.36 20.49 25.85
C ALA A 388 8.35 18.96 25.74
N ASP A 389 7.16 18.35 25.80
CA ASP A 389 6.98 16.92 25.55
C ASP A 389 7.60 16.53 24.19
N PRO A 390 8.26 15.36 24.09
CA PRO A 390 8.79 14.90 22.81
C PRO A 390 7.65 14.72 21.80
N PRO A 391 7.83 15.08 20.52
CA PRO A 391 6.81 14.83 19.51
C PRO A 391 6.39 13.37 19.49
N PRO A 392 5.09 13.08 19.26
CA PRO A 392 4.68 11.73 18.93
C PRO A 392 5.44 11.27 17.66
N PRO A 393 5.72 9.96 17.51
CA PRO A 393 6.25 9.45 16.24
C PRO A 393 5.30 9.88 15.12
N PHE A 394 5.85 10.47 14.05
CA PHE A 394 5.08 10.88 12.88
C PHE A 394 4.48 9.62 12.22
N ASP A 395 3.20 9.38 12.48
CA ASP A 395 2.34 8.43 11.76
C ASP A 395 1.37 9.19 10.83
N PRO A 396 1.85 9.65 9.66
CA PRO A 396 1.12 10.56 8.78
C PRO A 396 -0.22 10.04 8.24
N LEU A 397 -0.50 8.74 8.34
CA LEU A 397 -1.75 8.15 7.87
C LEU A 397 -2.89 8.23 8.86
N ALA A 398 -2.67 8.61 10.13
CA ALA A 398 -3.65 8.51 11.21
C ALA A 398 -5.05 8.95 10.74
N PRO A 399 -5.91 8.00 10.31
CA PRO A 399 -7.22 8.34 9.79
C PRO A 399 -8.05 8.88 10.96
N ALA A 400 -9.15 9.59 10.67
CA ALA A 400 -10.26 9.58 11.62
C ALA A 400 -10.85 8.16 11.62
N GLU A 401 -10.25 7.24 12.37
CA GLU A 401 -10.60 5.80 12.31
C GLU A 401 -11.96 5.51 12.96
N THR A 402 -12.50 6.47 13.71
CA THR A 402 -13.71 6.28 14.51
C THR A 402 -14.72 7.40 14.32
N LEU A 403 -16.00 7.07 14.48
CA LEU A 403 -17.06 8.08 14.54
C LEU A 403 -16.88 9.07 15.71
N GLU A 404 -16.21 8.67 16.80
CA GLU A 404 -15.92 9.56 17.92
C GLU A 404 -14.95 10.70 17.54
N GLU A 405 -13.94 10.41 16.72
CA GLU A 405 -13.00 11.42 16.23
C GLU A 405 -13.67 12.42 15.28
N LEU A 406 -14.61 11.97 14.45
CA LEU A 406 -15.45 12.84 13.62
C LEU A 406 -16.32 13.75 14.48
N GLU A 407 -17.04 13.17 15.44
CA GLU A 407 -17.97 13.87 16.32
C GLU A 407 -17.26 14.97 17.13
N THR A 408 -16.09 14.64 17.69
CA THR A 408 -15.28 15.56 18.52
C THR A 408 -14.43 16.53 17.70
N ARG A 409 -14.35 16.38 16.37
CA ARG A 409 -13.43 17.11 15.49
C ARG A 409 -11.97 16.99 15.94
N ALA A 410 -11.58 15.88 16.56
CA ALA A 410 -10.24 15.69 17.10
C ALA A 410 -9.15 15.77 16.02
N TYR A 411 -9.46 15.29 14.81
CA TYR A 411 -8.52 15.27 13.68
C TYR A 411 -7.96 16.66 13.34
N PHE A 412 -8.78 17.71 13.36
CA PHE A 412 -8.37 19.09 13.06
C PHE A 412 -7.32 19.64 14.04
N LYS A 413 -7.22 19.06 15.24
CA LYS A 413 -6.24 19.42 16.27
C LYS A 413 -5.04 18.47 16.29
N SER A 414 -5.02 17.47 15.40
CA SER A 414 -3.96 16.48 15.35
C SER A 414 -2.66 17.08 14.78
N PHE A 415 -1.54 16.44 15.12
CA PHE A 415 -0.24 16.75 14.54
C PHE A 415 -0.23 16.61 13.00
N HIS A 416 -1.06 15.70 12.47
CA HIS A 416 -1.09 15.29 11.07
C HIS A 416 -1.88 16.23 10.17
N PHE A 417 -2.91 16.91 10.71
CA PHE A 417 -3.82 17.73 9.91
C PHE A 417 -3.12 18.72 8.96
N PRO A 418 -2.13 19.54 9.38
CA PRO A 418 -1.45 20.48 8.47
C PRO A 418 -0.64 19.80 7.36
N PHE A 419 -0.26 18.54 7.55
CA PHE A 419 0.44 17.78 6.51
C PHE A 419 -0.53 17.21 5.50
N ASN A 420 -1.76 16.89 5.90
CA ASN A 420 -2.76 16.20 5.08
C ASN A 420 -3.64 17.16 4.23
N GLN A 421 -3.34 18.45 4.19
CA GLN A 421 -4.05 19.39 3.32
C GLN A 421 -3.47 19.36 1.91
N ALA A 422 -4.32 19.15 0.90
CA ALA A 422 -3.92 19.27 -0.50
C ALA A 422 -3.50 20.72 -0.82
N GLY A 423 -2.36 20.87 -1.49
CA GLY A 423 -1.78 22.14 -1.91
C GLY A 423 -2.13 22.53 -3.35
N VAL A 424 -2.73 21.63 -4.13
CA VAL A 424 -3.17 21.88 -5.52
C VAL A 424 -4.69 21.83 -5.58
N ARG A 425 -5.30 22.90 -6.11
CA ARG A 425 -6.74 22.95 -6.37
C ARG A 425 -7.06 22.33 -7.72
N LEU A 426 -8.25 21.75 -7.83
CA LEU A 426 -8.79 21.27 -9.10
C LEU A 426 -8.89 22.46 -10.09
N PRO A 427 -8.24 22.39 -11.27
CA PRO A 427 -8.25 23.48 -12.25
C PRO A 427 -9.67 23.76 -12.74
N ALA A 428 -10.10 25.02 -12.65
CA ALA A 428 -11.29 25.51 -13.34
C ALA A 428 -11.07 25.41 -14.85
N GLY A 429 -11.45 24.27 -15.46
CA GLY A 429 -11.42 24.13 -16.91
C GLY A 429 -12.28 25.23 -17.56
N GLY A 430 -11.94 25.66 -18.79
CA GLY A 430 -12.68 26.69 -19.56
C GLY A 430 -14.15 26.37 -19.89
N GLY A 431 -14.77 25.43 -19.20
CA GLY A 431 -16.21 25.13 -19.16
C GLY A 431 -16.75 24.84 -17.74
N GLY A 432 -16.01 25.24 -16.68
CA GLY A 432 -16.35 25.05 -15.27
C GLY A 432 -15.88 23.70 -14.71
N ALA A 433 -14.98 23.71 -13.72
CA ALA A 433 -14.63 22.51 -12.92
C ALA A 433 -15.83 21.92 -12.15
N GLU A 434 -16.92 22.69 -12.07
CA GLU A 434 -18.11 22.36 -11.29
C GLU A 434 -18.95 21.24 -11.91
N VAL A 435 -18.89 21.04 -13.24
CA VAL A 435 -19.78 20.10 -13.95
C VAL A 435 -19.00 18.94 -14.55
N MET A 436 -19.43 17.71 -14.24
CA MET A 436 -18.85 16.51 -14.84
C MET A 436 -19.11 16.46 -16.36
N PRO A 437 -18.17 15.91 -17.16
CA PRO A 437 -18.32 15.85 -18.59
C PRO A 437 -19.57 15.06 -19.00
N GLN A 438 -20.26 15.54 -20.03
CA GLN A 438 -21.46 14.92 -20.62
C GLN A 438 -21.09 13.82 -21.63
N ARG A 439 -20.26 12.88 -21.18
CA ARG A 439 -19.87 11.65 -21.89
C ARG A 439 -19.68 10.52 -20.86
N PRO A 440 -19.63 9.24 -21.29
CA PRO A 440 -19.21 8.14 -20.42
C PRO A 440 -17.87 8.44 -19.72
N ARG A 441 -17.80 8.10 -18.43
CA ARG A 441 -16.71 8.46 -17.54
C ARG A 441 -15.95 7.24 -17.04
N VAL A 442 -14.70 7.43 -16.62
CA VAL A 442 -13.92 6.41 -15.92
C VAL A 442 -13.72 6.82 -14.47
N LEU A 443 -14.27 6.02 -13.57
CA LEU A 443 -13.98 6.05 -12.15
C LEU A 443 -12.94 4.97 -11.83
N VAL A 444 -11.94 5.30 -11.02
CA VAL A 444 -10.91 4.36 -10.59
C VAL A 444 -10.93 4.23 -9.08
N CYS A 445 -11.27 3.05 -8.58
CA CYS A 445 -11.13 2.69 -7.17
C CYS A 445 -9.75 2.06 -6.95
N HIS A 446 -8.88 2.85 -6.32
CA HIS A 446 -7.52 2.46 -6.04
C HIS A 446 -7.48 1.60 -4.77
N ASP A 447 -7.62 0.28 -4.92
CA ASP A 447 -7.44 -0.74 -3.87
C ASP A 447 -6.12 -1.53 -4.08
N MET A 448 -5.42 -1.84 -2.99
CA MET A 448 -4.12 -2.54 -2.99
C MET A 448 -3.91 -3.45 -1.77
N ALA A 449 -3.32 -4.63 -2.01
CA ALA A 449 -3.04 -5.58 -0.93
C ALA A 449 -2.13 -5.01 0.17
N GLY A 450 -2.67 -5.01 1.40
CA GLY A 450 -1.98 -4.53 2.60
C GLY A 450 -2.21 -3.05 2.91
N GLY A 451 -3.00 -2.35 2.08
CA GLY A 451 -3.12 -0.89 2.09
C GLY A 451 -1.87 -0.23 1.54
N TYR A 452 -2.00 0.98 1.04
CA TYR A 452 -0.86 1.73 0.53
C TYR A 452 0.06 2.14 1.69
N THR A 453 1.34 1.74 1.60
CA THR A 453 2.32 1.94 2.68
C THR A 453 3.29 3.09 2.41
N ASP A 454 3.55 3.40 1.14
CA ASP A 454 4.56 4.38 0.74
C ASP A 454 3.98 5.80 0.60
N ASP A 455 2.70 5.91 0.26
CA ASP A 455 1.96 7.18 0.22
C ASP A 455 1.53 7.67 1.60
N GLY A 456 1.68 6.82 2.62
CA GLY A 456 1.54 7.25 3.99
C GLY A 456 2.52 8.36 4.34
N PHE A 457 3.71 8.39 3.73
CA PHE A 457 4.64 9.50 3.90
C PHE A 457 4.21 10.67 3.02
N VAL A 458 3.43 11.60 3.59
CA VAL A 458 2.91 12.79 2.87
C VAL A 458 4.03 13.69 2.31
N GLN A 459 5.26 13.52 2.81
CA GLN A 459 6.47 14.19 2.32
C GLN A 459 7.29 13.33 1.33
N GLY A 460 6.73 12.21 0.86
CA GLY A 460 7.38 11.23 -0.02
C GLY A 460 8.17 10.16 0.74
N GLY A 461 8.42 9.03 0.06
CA GLY A 461 9.27 7.94 0.53
C GLY A 461 10.54 7.78 -0.33
N THR A 462 11.48 6.95 0.12
CA THR A 462 12.70 6.62 -0.63
C THR A 462 12.56 5.38 -1.54
N ASN A 463 11.37 4.77 -1.57
CA ASN A 463 11.09 3.60 -2.40
C ASN A 463 10.92 4.01 -3.87
N ALA A 464 11.97 3.83 -4.66
CA ALA A 464 11.96 4.11 -6.11
C ALA A 464 11.02 3.19 -6.90
N ASP A 465 10.59 2.06 -6.32
CA ASP A 465 9.66 1.13 -6.93
C ASP A 465 8.24 1.29 -6.36
N ALA A 466 7.92 2.41 -5.68
CA ALA A 466 6.57 2.68 -5.19
C ALA A 466 5.53 2.70 -6.34
N TYR A 467 4.31 2.28 -6.04
CA TYR A 467 3.22 2.30 -7.02
C TYR A 467 2.90 3.74 -7.45
N ALA A 468 2.84 3.98 -8.76
CA ALA A 468 2.51 5.27 -9.33
C ALA A 468 1.65 5.09 -10.59
N ILE A 469 0.74 6.04 -10.82
CA ILE A 469 -0.09 6.14 -12.03
C ILE A 469 0.36 7.39 -12.79
N TRP A 470 0.57 7.28 -14.09
CA TRP A 470 0.80 8.42 -15.00
C TRP A 470 -0.24 8.48 -16.14
N HIS A 471 -1.25 7.61 -16.10
CA HIS A 471 -2.35 7.54 -17.08
C HIS A 471 -3.57 8.36 -16.64
N TRP A 472 -3.35 9.45 -15.90
CA TRP A 472 -4.42 10.32 -15.38
C TRP A 472 -5.32 10.88 -16.48
N TYR A 473 -4.82 10.96 -17.72
CA TYR A 473 -5.59 11.38 -18.88
C TYR A 473 -6.72 10.42 -19.30
N LEU A 474 -6.79 9.23 -18.68
CA LEU A 474 -7.84 8.22 -18.84
C LEU A 474 -8.85 8.21 -17.68
N ILE A 475 -8.68 9.06 -16.67
CA ILE A 475 -9.44 9.02 -15.42
C ILE A 475 -10.27 10.31 -15.27
N ASP A 476 -11.53 10.18 -14.88
CA ASP A 476 -12.40 11.32 -14.54
C ASP A 476 -12.55 11.46 -13.02
N VAL A 477 -12.67 10.34 -12.31
CA VAL A 477 -12.82 10.28 -10.85
C VAL A 477 -11.86 9.25 -10.29
N PHE A 478 -11.10 9.62 -9.27
CA PHE A 478 -10.20 8.76 -8.53
C PHE A 478 -10.71 8.59 -7.11
N VAL A 479 -10.92 7.36 -6.67
CA VAL A 479 -11.35 7.03 -5.30
C VAL A 479 -10.16 6.42 -4.57
N TYR A 480 -9.71 7.10 -3.52
CA TYR A 480 -8.71 6.56 -2.61
C TYR A 480 -9.40 5.58 -1.65
N PHE A 481 -9.27 4.29 -1.96
CA PHE A 481 -10.03 3.22 -1.31
C PHE A 481 -9.20 2.53 -0.23
N SER A 482 -9.84 2.26 0.92
CA SER A 482 -9.28 1.38 1.95
C SER A 482 -10.41 0.74 2.75
N HIS A 483 -10.07 -0.27 3.55
CA HIS A 483 -11.00 -0.97 4.44
C HIS A 483 -11.14 -0.31 5.83
N ASN A 484 -10.75 0.96 5.97
CA ASN A 484 -10.95 1.75 7.18
C ASN A 484 -12.27 2.51 7.11
N LEU A 485 -13.00 2.59 8.23
CA LEU A 485 -14.31 3.23 8.33
C LEU A 485 -14.37 4.56 7.56
N VAL A 486 -13.44 5.48 7.84
CA VAL A 486 -13.24 6.70 7.07
C VAL A 486 -11.83 6.70 6.51
N THR A 487 -11.72 6.84 5.20
CA THR A 487 -10.46 6.92 4.47
C THR A 487 -10.32 8.31 3.86
N LEU A 488 -9.28 9.02 4.29
CA LEU A 488 -8.94 10.35 3.78
C LEU A 488 -7.88 10.21 2.68
N PRO A 489 -8.10 10.80 1.48
CA PRO A 489 -7.10 10.78 0.42
C PRO A 489 -5.82 11.52 0.84
N PRO A 490 -4.63 10.92 0.71
CA PRO A 490 -3.38 11.62 0.97
C PRO A 490 -3.15 12.79 -0.01
N PRO A 491 -2.47 13.87 0.41
CA PRO A 491 -2.16 15.00 -0.47
C PRO A 491 -1.33 14.64 -1.69
N CYS A 492 -0.47 13.64 -1.63
CA CYS A 492 0.33 13.22 -2.79
C CYS A 492 -0.57 12.76 -3.96
N TRP A 493 -1.61 11.98 -3.66
CA TRP A 493 -2.61 11.56 -4.64
C TRP A 493 -3.51 12.71 -5.06
N THR A 494 -4.04 13.47 -4.08
CA THR A 494 -4.96 14.58 -4.34
C THR A 494 -4.32 15.65 -5.21
N ASN A 495 -3.10 16.08 -4.88
CA ASN A 495 -2.39 17.09 -5.64
C ASN A 495 -2.09 16.63 -7.08
N THR A 496 -1.70 15.36 -7.25
CA THR A 496 -1.39 14.79 -8.56
C THR A 496 -2.65 14.72 -9.42
N ALA A 497 -3.73 14.13 -8.90
CA ALA A 497 -5.01 14.02 -9.60
C ALA A 497 -5.59 15.40 -9.96
N HIS A 498 -5.56 16.37 -9.03
CA HIS A 498 -6.01 17.73 -9.30
C HIS A 498 -5.20 18.41 -10.38
N THR A 499 -3.87 18.24 -10.41
CA THR A 499 -3.04 18.75 -11.52
C THR A 499 -3.55 18.26 -12.89
N HIS A 500 -4.17 17.08 -12.91
CA HIS A 500 -4.80 16.46 -14.06
C HIS A 500 -6.32 16.63 -14.18
N GLY A 501 -6.91 17.59 -13.47
CA GLY A 501 -8.36 17.82 -13.55
C GLY A 501 -9.21 16.60 -13.16
N VAL A 502 -8.64 15.65 -12.39
CA VAL A 502 -9.30 14.45 -11.92
C VAL A 502 -9.84 14.71 -10.51
N LYS A 503 -11.13 14.44 -10.30
CA LYS A 503 -11.74 14.57 -8.97
C LYS A 503 -11.30 13.44 -8.06
N VAL A 504 -11.09 13.73 -6.78
CA VAL A 504 -10.60 12.77 -5.78
C VAL A 504 -11.62 12.57 -4.67
N LEU A 505 -12.01 11.32 -4.44
CA LEU A 505 -12.95 10.96 -3.38
C LEU A 505 -12.27 10.16 -2.27
N GLY A 506 -12.64 10.47 -1.02
CA GLY A 506 -12.43 9.59 0.12
C GLY A 506 -13.44 8.45 0.14
N THR A 507 -13.30 7.55 1.12
CA THR A 507 -14.21 6.41 1.28
C THR A 507 -14.79 6.38 2.68
N LEU A 508 -16.12 6.28 2.80
CA LEU A 508 -16.81 5.86 4.02
C LEU A 508 -17.28 4.42 3.82
N ILE A 509 -16.74 3.48 4.59
CA ILE A 509 -17.08 2.07 4.46
C ILE A 509 -17.55 1.47 5.79
N MET A 510 -18.67 0.75 5.75
CA MET A 510 -19.19 0.00 6.88
C MET A 510 -19.23 -1.47 6.51
N GLU A 511 -18.26 -2.24 6.99
CA GLU A 511 -18.14 -3.68 6.70
C GLU A 511 -17.96 -4.49 7.99
N TRP A 512 -18.43 -5.74 7.95
CA TRP A 512 -18.32 -6.70 9.06
C TRP A 512 -19.05 -6.26 10.35
N GLU A 513 -18.84 -7.01 11.43
CA GLU A 513 -19.47 -6.73 12.74
C GLU A 513 -19.03 -5.38 13.34
N GLY A 514 -17.85 -4.86 12.96
CA GLY A 514 -17.41 -3.52 13.33
C GLY A 514 -18.26 -2.45 12.65
N GLY A 515 -18.38 -2.52 11.31
CA GLY A 515 -19.18 -1.58 10.53
C GLY A 515 -20.66 -1.56 10.92
N ARG A 516 -21.22 -2.69 11.37
CA ARG A 516 -22.61 -2.75 11.85
C ARG A 516 -22.84 -1.81 13.04
N LYS A 517 -21.92 -1.81 14.02
CA LYS A 517 -22.02 -0.95 15.20
C LYS A 517 -21.88 0.52 14.84
N GLU A 518 -20.98 0.85 13.93
CA GLU A 518 -20.80 2.22 13.45
C GLU A 518 -22.03 2.68 12.64
N ALA A 519 -22.62 1.80 11.82
CA ALA A 519 -23.88 2.04 11.12
C ALA A 519 -25.02 2.31 12.11
N ASP A 520 -25.15 1.50 13.17
CA ASP A 520 -26.16 1.70 14.21
C ASP A 520 -26.00 3.03 14.94
N LYS A 521 -24.76 3.45 15.22
CA LYS A 521 -24.47 4.74 15.85
C LYS A 521 -24.83 5.89 14.90
N LEU A 522 -24.31 5.86 13.67
CA LEU A 522 -24.51 6.92 12.67
C LEU A 522 -25.99 7.07 12.29
N LEU A 523 -26.69 5.95 12.11
CA LEU A 523 -28.09 5.88 11.71
C LEU A 523 -29.06 5.77 12.90
N SER A 524 -28.61 6.08 14.11
CA SER A 524 -29.43 6.00 15.32
C SER A 524 -30.61 6.98 15.30
N THR A 525 -30.38 8.18 14.77
CA THR A 525 -31.38 9.24 14.64
C THR A 525 -31.07 10.10 13.42
N LYS A 526 -32.09 10.81 12.91
CA LYS A 526 -31.93 11.81 11.85
C LYS A 526 -30.85 12.84 12.17
N THR A 527 -30.83 13.36 13.41
CA THR A 527 -29.85 14.35 13.86
C THR A 527 -28.44 13.79 13.87
N SER A 528 -28.26 12.52 14.27
CA SER A 528 -26.93 11.89 14.26
C SER A 528 -26.41 11.73 12.84
N ALA A 529 -27.26 11.27 11.92
CA ALA A 529 -26.91 11.13 10.51
C ALA A 529 -26.47 12.48 9.91
N GLN A 530 -27.27 13.53 10.10
CA GLN A 530 -26.95 14.88 9.60
C GLN A 530 -25.63 15.41 10.17
N MET A 531 -25.38 15.21 11.47
CA MET A 531 -24.12 15.62 12.10
C MET A 531 -22.92 14.93 11.46
N TYR A 532 -22.96 13.60 11.27
CA TYR A 532 -21.85 12.88 10.63
C TYR A 532 -21.66 13.29 9.16
N ALA A 533 -22.75 13.54 8.43
CA ALA A 533 -22.68 14.06 7.07
C ALA A 533 -21.98 15.43 7.03
N GLU A 534 -22.30 16.34 7.95
CA GLU A 534 -21.62 17.63 8.07
C GLU A 534 -20.13 17.47 8.40
N ARG A 535 -19.76 16.54 9.30
CA ARG A 535 -18.35 16.28 9.63
C ARG A 535 -17.54 15.76 8.44
N LEU A 536 -18.13 14.90 7.63
CA LEU A 536 -17.49 14.40 6.40
C LEU A 536 -17.29 15.53 5.39
N ALA A 537 -18.28 16.42 5.23
CA ALA A 537 -18.15 17.59 4.37
C ALA A 537 -17.10 18.59 4.86
N GLU A 538 -17.05 18.86 6.18
CA GLU A 538 -16.02 19.69 6.80
C GLU A 538 -14.60 19.16 6.50
N LEU A 539 -14.40 17.83 6.53
CA LEU A 539 -13.12 17.21 6.21
C LEU A 539 -12.74 17.36 4.74
N SER A 540 -13.68 17.15 3.81
CA SER A 540 -13.45 17.36 2.38
C SER A 540 -13.01 18.79 2.07
N VAL A 541 -13.70 19.77 2.63
CA VAL A 541 -13.36 21.20 2.47
C VAL A 541 -11.98 21.51 3.07
N ALA A 542 -11.70 21.02 4.27
CA ALA A 542 -10.48 21.38 4.98
C ALA A 542 -9.21 20.71 4.44
N LEU A 543 -9.35 19.50 3.87
CA LEU A 543 -8.24 18.74 3.27
C LEU A 543 -8.15 18.94 1.75
N GLY A 544 -9.19 19.48 1.11
CA GLY A 544 -9.17 19.85 -0.29
C GLY A 544 -9.33 18.68 -1.25
N PHE A 545 -10.21 17.72 -0.95
CA PHE A 545 -10.63 16.65 -1.87
C PHE A 545 -12.15 16.75 -2.14
N ASP A 546 -12.64 16.10 -3.21
CA ASP A 546 -13.89 16.45 -3.88
C ASP A 546 -15.13 15.65 -3.43
N GLY A 547 -15.02 14.78 -2.43
CA GLY A 547 -16.18 14.09 -1.84
C GLY A 547 -15.94 12.64 -1.49
N TRP A 548 -16.98 11.80 -1.60
CA TRP A 548 -17.05 10.51 -0.91
C TRP A 548 -17.65 9.39 -1.74
N LEU A 549 -17.00 8.21 -1.72
CA LEU A 549 -17.64 6.93 -1.99
C LEU A 549 -18.26 6.39 -0.69
N LEU A 550 -19.55 6.08 -0.71
CA LEU A 550 -20.30 5.48 0.39
C LEU A 550 -20.47 3.98 0.13
N ASN A 551 -19.87 3.14 0.97
CA ASN A 551 -19.95 1.68 0.85
C ASN A 551 -20.51 1.05 2.14
N VAL A 552 -21.79 0.66 2.13
CA VAL A 552 -22.48 0.10 3.31
C VAL A 552 -22.66 -1.41 3.13
N GLU A 553 -21.64 -2.18 3.48
CA GLU A 553 -21.61 -3.65 3.40
C GLU A 553 -22.06 -4.35 4.69
N VAL A 554 -23.18 -3.90 5.25
CA VAL A 554 -23.82 -4.52 6.42
C VAL A 554 -25.33 -4.53 6.26
N ASP A 555 -25.99 -5.56 6.79
CA ASP A 555 -27.44 -5.55 6.96
C ASP A 555 -27.84 -4.42 7.91
N LEU A 556 -28.94 -3.74 7.60
CA LEU A 556 -29.51 -2.64 8.38
C LEU A 556 -30.92 -3.02 8.83
N ASP A 557 -31.35 -2.48 9.96
CA ASP A 557 -32.76 -2.60 10.33
C ASP A 557 -33.61 -1.82 9.31
N PRO A 558 -34.77 -2.31 8.87
CA PRO A 558 -35.64 -1.58 7.93
C PRO A 558 -36.01 -0.18 8.42
N GLY A 559 -36.10 0.01 9.73
CA GLY A 559 -36.31 1.30 10.38
C GLY A 559 -35.13 2.29 10.19
N GLN A 560 -33.94 1.85 9.81
CA GLN A 560 -32.78 2.70 9.57
C GLN A 560 -32.69 3.20 8.12
N ILE A 561 -33.44 2.61 7.19
CA ILE A 561 -33.31 2.93 5.74
C ILE A 561 -33.71 4.37 5.43
N HIS A 562 -34.80 4.87 6.01
CA HIS A 562 -35.18 6.27 5.83
C HIS A 562 -34.16 7.25 6.42
N ILE A 563 -33.41 6.84 7.45
CA ILE A 563 -32.32 7.62 8.06
C ILE A 563 -31.07 7.57 7.17
N LEU A 564 -30.80 6.43 6.53
CA LEU A 564 -29.72 6.30 5.55
C LEU A 564 -30.00 7.16 4.31
N GLU A 565 -31.22 7.14 3.78
CA GLU A 565 -31.62 8.02 2.68
C GLU A 565 -31.47 9.50 3.04
N GLU A 566 -31.81 9.88 4.27
CA GLU A 566 -31.55 11.24 4.77
C GLU A 566 -30.05 11.53 4.85
N PHE A 567 -29.25 10.61 5.41
CA PHE A 567 -27.80 10.76 5.51
C PHE A 567 -27.17 11.06 4.15
N ILE A 568 -27.50 10.23 3.15
CA ILE A 568 -26.99 10.35 1.78
C ILE A 568 -27.42 11.70 1.19
N SER A 569 -28.70 12.06 1.33
CA SER A 569 -29.22 13.31 0.78
C SER A 569 -28.61 14.55 1.45
N HIS A 570 -28.51 14.56 2.77
CA HIS A 570 -27.94 15.67 3.54
C HIS A 570 -26.45 15.83 3.27
N LEU A 571 -25.70 14.72 3.19
CA LEU A 571 -24.29 14.75 2.82
C LEU A 571 -24.11 15.35 1.42
N THR A 572 -24.88 14.87 0.44
CA THR A 572 -24.81 15.37 -0.95
C THR A 572 -25.12 16.87 -1.03
N GLN A 573 -26.18 17.33 -0.37
CA GLN A 573 -26.54 18.76 -0.34
C GLN A 573 -25.49 19.62 0.37
N THR A 574 -24.96 19.14 1.50
CA THR A 574 -23.94 19.85 2.28
C THR A 574 -22.63 19.94 1.53
N MET A 575 -22.23 18.85 0.87
CA MET A 575 -21.06 18.80 -0.01
C MET A 575 -21.21 19.83 -1.14
N HIS A 576 -22.30 19.82 -1.89
CA HIS A 576 -22.51 20.80 -2.98
C HIS A 576 -22.54 22.25 -2.51
N SER A 577 -23.12 22.51 -1.33
CA SER A 577 -23.19 23.85 -0.76
C SER A 577 -21.83 24.35 -0.30
N SER A 578 -20.97 23.45 0.19
CA SER A 578 -19.66 23.79 0.75
C SER A 578 -18.54 23.75 -0.29
N LEU A 579 -18.66 22.86 -1.27
CA LEU A 579 -17.70 22.58 -2.33
C LEU A 579 -18.44 22.34 -3.65
N PRO A 580 -18.75 23.40 -4.43
CA PRO A 580 -19.45 23.27 -5.71
C PRO A 580 -18.75 22.28 -6.65
N GLY A 581 -19.52 21.36 -7.22
CA GLY A 581 -19.01 20.29 -8.07
C GLY A 581 -18.42 19.08 -7.33
N SER A 582 -18.55 19.00 -6.01
CA SER A 582 -18.26 17.78 -5.25
C SER A 582 -19.05 16.57 -5.75
N LEU A 583 -18.64 15.34 -5.38
CA LEU A 583 -19.36 14.12 -5.70
C LEU A 583 -19.57 13.23 -4.46
N VAL A 584 -20.79 12.71 -4.30
CA VAL A 584 -21.14 11.62 -3.40
C VAL A 584 -21.61 10.44 -4.25
N ILE A 585 -20.88 9.33 -4.18
CA ILE A 585 -21.17 8.13 -4.99
C ILE A 585 -21.57 7.00 -4.06
N TRP A 586 -22.70 6.35 -4.36
CA TRP A 586 -23.19 5.17 -3.64
C TRP A 586 -22.58 3.89 -4.22
N TYR A 587 -22.19 2.93 -3.37
CA TYR A 587 -21.83 1.59 -3.82
C TYR A 587 -23.04 0.64 -3.75
N ASP A 588 -23.29 -0.11 -4.83
CA ASP A 588 -24.35 -1.13 -4.91
C ASP A 588 -24.16 -2.21 -3.84
N SER A 589 -24.84 -2.07 -2.69
CA SER A 589 -24.60 -2.88 -1.48
C SER A 589 -25.90 -3.26 -0.77
N VAL A 590 -26.30 -2.50 0.26
CA VAL A 590 -27.57 -2.71 0.97
C VAL A 590 -28.75 -2.24 0.11
N THR A 591 -29.85 -2.99 0.14
CA THR A 591 -31.09 -2.67 -0.58
C THR A 591 -32.01 -1.76 0.25
N VAL A 592 -33.07 -1.25 -0.38
CA VAL A 592 -34.17 -0.51 0.28
C VAL A 592 -34.86 -1.28 1.41
N ASP A 593 -34.71 -2.59 1.47
CA ASP A 593 -35.24 -3.43 2.55
C ASP A 593 -34.27 -3.58 3.74
N GLY A 594 -33.06 -3.00 3.63
CA GLY A 594 -31.99 -3.15 4.63
C GLY A 594 -31.19 -4.43 4.52
N VAL A 595 -31.37 -5.21 3.45
CA VAL A 595 -30.63 -6.46 3.22
C VAL A 595 -29.37 -6.17 2.42
N LEU A 596 -28.22 -6.67 2.89
CA LEU A 596 -26.98 -6.62 2.12
C LEU A 596 -27.06 -7.57 0.91
N ALA A 597 -27.29 -7.02 -0.27
CA ALA A 597 -27.39 -7.79 -1.51
C ALA A 597 -26.99 -6.95 -2.73
N TRP A 598 -25.80 -7.22 -3.28
CA TRP A 598 -25.30 -6.59 -4.51
C TRP A 598 -26.19 -6.96 -5.70
N GLN A 599 -26.79 -5.95 -6.34
CA GLN A 599 -27.72 -6.15 -7.45
C GLN A 599 -26.99 -6.38 -8.78
N ASN A 600 -25.75 -5.91 -8.90
CA ASN A 600 -24.94 -5.87 -10.11
C ASN A 600 -25.58 -5.05 -11.25
N GLN A 601 -26.61 -4.27 -10.94
CA GLN A 601 -27.27 -3.34 -11.85
C GLN A 601 -27.98 -2.26 -11.04
N LEU A 602 -28.28 -1.12 -11.67
CA LEU A 602 -29.23 -0.16 -11.10
C LEU A 602 -30.66 -0.67 -11.32
N ASN A 603 -31.42 -0.82 -10.24
CA ASN A 603 -32.82 -1.26 -10.27
C ASN A 603 -33.61 -0.67 -9.09
N ASP A 604 -34.89 -1.02 -8.95
CA ASP A 604 -35.77 -0.48 -7.91
C ASP A 604 -35.27 -0.73 -6.47
N LEU A 605 -34.39 -1.71 -6.23
CA LEU A 605 -33.87 -2.05 -4.91
C LEU A 605 -32.71 -1.16 -4.45
N ASN A 606 -32.05 -0.43 -5.36
CA ASN A 606 -30.95 0.49 -5.03
C ASN A 606 -31.15 1.89 -5.64
N LYS A 607 -32.12 2.07 -6.54
CA LYS A 607 -32.45 3.37 -7.17
C LYS A 607 -32.75 4.48 -6.17
N PRO A 608 -33.47 4.26 -5.04
CA PRO A 608 -33.72 5.33 -4.08
C PRO A 608 -32.43 5.94 -3.50
N PHE A 609 -31.36 5.18 -3.35
CA PHE A 609 -30.06 5.71 -2.93
C PHE A 609 -29.39 6.53 -4.04
N PHE A 610 -29.39 6.00 -5.27
CA PHE A 610 -28.88 6.70 -6.46
C PHE A 610 -29.57 8.04 -6.72
N ASP A 611 -30.89 8.13 -6.47
CA ASP A 611 -31.65 9.36 -6.64
C ASP A 611 -31.32 10.44 -5.58
N ARG A 612 -30.61 10.07 -4.50
CA ARG A 612 -30.23 10.99 -3.41
C ARG A 612 -28.76 11.43 -3.45
N CYS A 613 -27.97 10.90 -4.37
CA CYS A 613 -26.54 11.22 -4.54
C CYS A 613 -26.17 11.41 -6.02
N ASP A 614 -24.89 11.64 -6.30
CA ASP A 614 -24.39 12.05 -7.62
C ASP A 614 -24.15 10.90 -8.58
N GLY A 615 -24.03 9.68 -8.08
CA GLY A 615 -23.96 8.48 -8.91
C GLY A 615 -23.93 7.19 -8.11
N ILE A 616 -23.85 6.07 -8.83
CA ILE A 616 -23.75 4.73 -8.26
C ILE A 616 -22.59 3.97 -8.90
N LEU A 617 -21.74 3.37 -8.06
CA LEU A 617 -20.77 2.36 -8.45
C LEU A 617 -21.43 0.99 -8.27
N VAL A 618 -21.82 0.39 -9.40
CA VAL A 618 -22.47 -0.92 -9.47
C VAL A 618 -21.44 -2.03 -9.23
N ASN A 619 -21.82 -3.07 -8.49
CA ASN A 619 -20.94 -4.20 -8.21
C ASN A 619 -20.50 -4.92 -9.50
N TYR A 620 -19.34 -5.56 -9.47
CA TYR A 620 -18.66 -6.05 -10.68
C TYR A 620 -19.18 -7.39 -11.24
N SER A 621 -20.08 -8.11 -10.55
CA SER A 621 -20.58 -9.43 -11.01
C SER A 621 -21.80 -9.35 -11.94
N TRP A 622 -21.79 -8.43 -12.90
CA TRP A 622 -22.91 -8.16 -13.81
C TRP A 622 -22.89 -9.00 -15.10
N GLU A 623 -24.03 -9.08 -15.79
CA GLU A 623 -24.20 -9.79 -17.06
C GLU A 623 -24.24 -8.81 -18.25
N GLU A 624 -24.00 -9.30 -19.47
CA GLU A 624 -23.82 -8.45 -20.68
C GLU A 624 -24.96 -7.43 -20.92
N ASN A 625 -26.20 -7.76 -20.55
CA ASN A 625 -27.36 -6.89 -20.73
C ASN A 625 -27.58 -5.90 -19.57
N PHE A 626 -26.89 -6.04 -18.43
CA PHE A 626 -27.12 -5.22 -17.24
C PHE A 626 -26.69 -3.75 -17.40
N PRO A 627 -25.61 -3.39 -18.13
CA PRO A 627 -25.31 -2.00 -18.44
C PRO A 627 -26.47 -1.29 -19.15
N LYS A 628 -27.05 -1.93 -20.17
CA LYS A 628 -28.24 -1.43 -20.88
C LYS A 628 -29.45 -1.27 -19.94
N LEU A 629 -29.76 -2.29 -19.14
CA LEU A 629 -30.89 -2.22 -18.19
C LEU A 629 -30.69 -1.10 -17.16
N SER A 630 -29.48 -0.94 -16.66
CA SER A 630 -29.13 0.13 -15.73
C SER A 630 -29.28 1.51 -16.38
N ALA A 631 -28.91 1.64 -17.67
CA ALA A 631 -29.11 2.87 -18.44
C ALA A 631 -30.60 3.21 -18.60
N GLU A 632 -31.45 2.21 -18.87
CA GLU A 632 -32.90 2.36 -18.99
C GLU A 632 -33.52 2.84 -17.68
N VAL A 633 -33.09 2.29 -16.53
CA VAL A 633 -33.54 2.72 -15.19
C VAL A 633 -33.03 4.13 -14.82
N ALA A 634 -31.79 4.46 -15.20
CA ALA A 634 -31.18 5.75 -14.89
C ALA A 634 -31.75 6.91 -15.73
N GLY A 635 -32.28 6.63 -16.93
CA GLY A 635 -32.77 7.64 -17.86
C GLY A 635 -31.67 8.65 -18.24
N ASP A 636 -31.95 9.94 -18.04
CA ASP A 636 -31.02 11.03 -18.36
C ASP A 636 -29.73 10.98 -17.51
N ARG A 637 -29.76 10.29 -16.36
CA ARG A 637 -28.60 10.12 -15.46
C ARG A 637 -27.76 8.88 -15.75
N LYS A 638 -27.90 8.24 -16.92
CA LYS A 638 -27.11 7.04 -17.28
C LYS A 638 -25.59 7.21 -17.18
N LEU A 639 -25.07 8.43 -17.31
CA LEU A 639 -23.63 8.72 -17.17
C LEU A 639 -23.15 8.69 -15.70
N ASP A 640 -24.09 8.73 -14.76
CA ASP A 640 -23.82 8.66 -13.32
C ASP A 640 -23.84 7.20 -12.80
N VAL A 641 -24.09 6.23 -13.68
CA VAL A 641 -23.99 4.80 -13.40
C VAL A 641 -22.61 4.31 -13.83
N TYR A 642 -21.79 3.91 -12.85
CA TYR A 642 -20.47 3.34 -13.06
C TYR A 642 -20.55 1.82 -12.91
N MET A 643 -20.49 1.09 -14.02
CA MET A 643 -20.46 -0.37 -14.01
C MET A 643 -19.09 -0.85 -13.53
N GLY A 644 -19.06 -1.55 -12.39
CA GLY A 644 -17.81 -1.99 -11.75
C GLY A 644 -17.08 -3.07 -12.54
N ILE A 645 -15.76 -3.01 -12.59
CA ILE A 645 -14.89 -4.02 -13.17
C ILE A 645 -13.82 -4.33 -12.13
N ASP A 646 -13.80 -5.56 -11.61
CA ASP A 646 -12.71 -6.00 -10.75
C ASP A 646 -11.52 -6.42 -11.61
N VAL A 647 -10.44 -5.63 -11.58
CA VAL A 647 -9.26 -5.86 -12.40
C VAL A 647 -8.54 -7.17 -12.04
N PHE A 648 -8.74 -7.72 -10.84
CA PHE A 648 -8.24 -9.06 -10.51
C PHE A 648 -9.02 -10.20 -11.20
N GLY A 649 -10.20 -9.90 -11.74
CA GLY A 649 -11.01 -10.86 -12.48
C GLY A 649 -11.97 -11.69 -11.62
N ARG A 650 -12.23 -11.33 -10.36
CA ARG A 650 -13.04 -12.15 -9.44
C ARG A 650 -14.53 -11.92 -9.71
N GLY A 651 -15.13 -12.80 -10.52
CA GLY A 651 -16.57 -12.74 -10.82
C GLY A 651 -16.97 -11.61 -11.78
N THR A 652 -16.00 -10.84 -12.28
CA THR A 652 -16.26 -9.73 -13.21
C THR A 652 -16.61 -10.24 -14.61
N TYR A 653 -17.51 -9.54 -15.30
CA TYR A 653 -17.74 -9.76 -16.72
C TYR A 653 -16.43 -9.56 -17.51
N GLY A 654 -16.18 -10.42 -18.51
CA GLY A 654 -14.96 -10.37 -19.31
C GLY A 654 -13.67 -10.80 -18.60
N GLY A 655 -13.71 -11.17 -17.31
CA GLY A 655 -12.60 -11.81 -16.60
C GLY A 655 -11.48 -10.89 -16.07
N GLY A 656 -11.58 -9.57 -16.26
CA GLY A 656 -10.61 -8.59 -15.72
C GLY A 656 -9.20 -8.74 -16.31
N GLN A 657 -8.16 -8.39 -15.55
CA GLN A 657 -6.75 -8.60 -15.91
C GLN A 657 -6.42 -8.05 -17.31
N TRP A 658 -5.76 -8.85 -18.16
CA TRP A 658 -5.45 -8.53 -19.56
C TRP A 658 -6.67 -8.53 -20.50
N THR A 659 -7.86 -8.87 -20.02
CA THR A 659 -9.12 -8.84 -20.78
C THR A 659 -10.12 -7.81 -20.25
N THR A 660 -9.65 -6.86 -19.42
CA THR A 660 -10.44 -5.74 -18.89
C THR A 660 -11.19 -4.96 -19.97
N ASN A 661 -10.60 -4.83 -21.16
CA ASN A 661 -11.22 -4.16 -22.32
C ASN A 661 -12.56 -4.79 -22.75
N VAL A 662 -12.75 -6.09 -22.54
CA VAL A 662 -13.99 -6.79 -22.92
C VAL A 662 -15.19 -6.20 -22.17
N ALA A 663 -15.03 -5.92 -20.88
CA ALA A 663 -16.06 -5.27 -20.08
C ALA A 663 -16.25 -3.80 -20.50
N LEU A 664 -15.14 -3.08 -20.71
CA LEU A 664 -15.17 -1.68 -21.14
C LEU A 664 -15.91 -1.49 -22.47
N ASP A 665 -15.71 -2.38 -23.44
CA ASP A 665 -16.37 -2.30 -24.74
C ASP A 665 -17.90 -2.44 -24.63
N VAL A 666 -18.39 -3.33 -23.76
CA VAL A 666 -19.83 -3.51 -23.51
C VAL A 666 -20.42 -2.28 -22.80
N ILE A 667 -19.77 -1.81 -21.73
CA ILE A 667 -20.21 -0.63 -20.99
C ILE A 667 -20.28 0.60 -21.92
N LYS A 668 -19.24 0.81 -22.74
CA LYS A 668 -19.18 1.93 -23.70
C LYS A 668 -20.28 1.85 -24.74
N LYS A 669 -20.58 0.65 -25.26
CA LYS A 669 -21.64 0.42 -26.24
C LYS A 669 -23.01 0.85 -25.71
N ASP A 670 -23.29 0.59 -24.43
CA ASP A 670 -24.57 0.93 -23.81
C ASP A 670 -24.61 2.36 -23.24
N GLY A 671 -23.50 3.11 -23.32
CA GLY A 671 -23.44 4.53 -23.02
C GLY A 671 -23.56 4.88 -21.55
N VAL A 672 -23.16 3.97 -20.66
CA VAL A 672 -22.98 4.18 -19.21
C VAL A 672 -21.49 4.34 -18.87
N SER A 673 -21.17 4.71 -17.63
CA SER A 673 -19.78 4.92 -17.18
C SER A 673 -19.15 3.63 -16.64
N ALA A 674 -17.82 3.59 -16.53
CA ALA A 674 -17.06 2.44 -16.03
C ALA A 674 -16.40 2.73 -14.68
N GLY A 675 -16.41 1.75 -13.78
CA GLY A 675 -15.68 1.79 -12.50
C GLY A 675 -14.59 0.73 -12.44
N LEU A 676 -13.32 1.10 -12.54
CA LEU A 676 -12.18 0.19 -12.46
C LEU A 676 -11.76 -0.03 -11.01
N PHE A 677 -11.98 -1.22 -10.47
CA PHE A 677 -11.62 -1.59 -9.10
C PHE A 677 -10.29 -2.36 -9.05
N ALA A 678 -9.39 -1.95 -8.16
CA ALA A 678 -8.09 -2.58 -7.90
C ALA A 678 -7.14 -2.69 -9.12
N PRO A 679 -6.89 -1.60 -9.88
CA PRO A 679 -5.90 -1.61 -10.97
C PRO A 679 -4.45 -1.83 -10.48
N GLY A 680 -4.22 -1.80 -9.16
CA GLY A 680 -2.96 -2.21 -8.51
C GLY A 680 -2.53 -3.65 -8.84
N TRP A 681 -3.42 -4.47 -9.39
CA TRP A 681 -3.14 -5.82 -9.88
C TRP A 681 -1.83 -5.94 -10.67
N VAL A 682 -1.54 -5.02 -11.60
CA VAL A 682 -0.33 -5.06 -12.43
C VAL A 682 0.93 -5.07 -11.58
N TYR A 683 0.94 -4.25 -10.54
CA TYR A 683 2.04 -4.10 -9.59
C TYR A 683 2.10 -5.26 -8.62
N GLU A 684 0.98 -5.60 -7.98
CA GLU A 684 0.92 -6.64 -6.95
C GLU A 684 1.28 -8.03 -7.47
N THR A 685 0.96 -8.29 -8.73
CA THR A 685 1.26 -9.58 -9.36
C THR A 685 2.60 -9.60 -10.09
N ASN A 686 3.37 -8.51 -10.03
CA ASN A 686 4.67 -8.37 -10.69
C ASN A 686 4.61 -8.77 -12.17
N GLN A 687 3.68 -8.19 -12.91
CA GLN A 687 3.51 -8.53 -14.33
C GLN A 687 4.82 -8.25 -15.11
N PRO A 688 5.26 -9.17 -15.97
CA PRO A 688 6.50 -9.03 -16.73
C PRO A 688 6.37 -8.03 -17.88
N PRO A 689 7.48 -7.48 -18.41
CA PRO A 689 8.87 -7.67 -17.93
C PRO A 689 9.22 -6.83 -16.70
N ASP A 690 8.51 -5.71 -16.52
CA ASP A 690 8.65 -4.75 -15.42
C ASP A 690 7.33 -3.99 -15.24
N PHE A 691 7.17 -3.35 -14.08
CA PHE A 691 5.94 -2.64 -13.71
C PHE A 691 5.58 -1.54 -14.72
N GLN A 692 6.56 -0.75 -15.17
CA GLN A 692 6.32 0.37 -16.07
C GLN A 692 5.76 -0.13 -17.40
N THR A 693 6.43 -1.10 -18.02
CA THR A 693 6.01 -1.70 -19.29
C THR A 693 4.65 -2.39 -19.16
N ALA A 694 4.44 -3.16 -18.10
CA ALA A 694 3.17 -3.86 -17.89
C ALA A 694 2.01 -2.89 -17.61
N GLN A 695 2.24 -1.82 -16.84
CA GLN A 695 1.25 -0.81 -16.55
C GLN A 695 0.82 -0.07 -17.84
N ASN A 696 1.79 0.35 -18.66
CA ASN A 696 1.52 0.99 -19.94
C ASN A 696 0.68 0.09 -20.86
N ARG A 697 1.04 -1.19 -20.95
CA ARG A 697 0.28 -2.16 -21.74
C ARG A 697 -1.16 -2.30 -21.24
N TRP A 698 -1.34 -2.36 -19.92
CA TRP A 698 -2.65 -2.55 -19.32
C TRP A 698 -3.54 -1.31 -19.50
N TRP A 699 -3.04 -0.10 -19.21
CA TRP A 699 -3.77 1.13 -19.47
C TRP A 699 -4.00 1.39 -20.96
N GLY A 700 -3.12 0.90 -21.83
CA GLY A 700 -3.35 0.90 -23.27
C GLY A 700 -4.59 0.09 -23.69
N LEU A 701 -5.00 -0.92 -22.91
CA LEU A 701 -6.28 -1.60 -23.12
C LEU A 701 -7.46 -0.67 -22.79
N VAL A 702 -7.35 0.08 -21.70
CA VAL A 702 -8.37 1.06 -21.29
C VAL A 702 -8.47 2.17 -22.34
N GLU A 703 -7.34 2.72 -22.79
CA GLU A 703 -7.30 3.73 -23.83
C GLU A 703 -7.90 3.23 -25.14
N LYS A 704 -7.57 2.01 -25.58
CA LYS A 704 -8.09 1.44 -26.83
C LYS A 704 -9.61 1.29 -26.80
N SER A 705 -10.18 0.85 -25.68
CA SER A 705 -11.63 0.71 -25.54
C SER A 705 -12.32 2.04 -25.30
N TRP A 706 -11.82 2.84 -24.36
CA TRP A 706 -12.51 4.03 -23.86
C TRP A 706 -12.17 5.31 -24.64
N GLY A 707 -10.91 5.43 -25.07
CA GLY A 707 -10.33 6.63 -25.68
C GLY A 707 -9.75 7.59 -24.63
N THR A 708 -8.97 8.56 -25.09
CA THR A 708 -8.46 9.66 -24.25
C THR A 708 -9.63 10.51 -23.72
N VAL A 709 -9.67 10.73 -22.40
CA VAL A 709 -10.77 11.45 -21.75
C VAL A 709 -10.38 12.86 -21.29
N GLN A 710 -9.09 13.11 -21.10
CA GLN A 710 -8.50 14.43 -20.85
C GLN A 710 -7.37 14.75 -21.83
N SER A 711 -7.24 16.02 -22.20
CA SER A 711 -6.20 16.56 -23.07
C SER A 711 -5.36 17.63 -22.34
N TYR A 712 -4.07 17.70 -22.63
CA TYR A 712 -3.11 18.66 -22.11
C TYR A 712 -2.09 19.03 -23.19
N PRO A 713 -1.62 20.30 -23.29
CA PRO A 713 -2.03 21.44 -22.48
C PRO A 713 -3.41 22.01 -22.86
N LYS A 714 -4.09 22.60 -21.87
CA LYS A 714 -5.34 23.37 -22.03
C LYS A 714 -5.19 24.84 -21.66
N VAL A 715 -4.25 25.17 -20.77
CA VAL A 715 -4.00 26.51 -20.24
C VAL A 715 -2.50 26.81 -20.21
N LEU A 716 -2.14 28.09 -20.17
CA LEU A 716 -0.78 28.57 -19.94
C LEU A 716 -0.68 29.20 -18.54
N PRO A 717 0.50 29.14 -17.88
CA PRO A 717 1.72 28.47 -18.31
C PRO A 717 1.56 26.94 -18.31
N PHE A 718 2.16 26.26 -19.28
CA PHE A 718 2.26 24.80 -19.30
C PHE A 718 3.67 24.39 -18.90
N TYR A 719 3.78 23.52 -17.91
CA TYR A 719 5.03 22.93 -17.46
C TYR A 719 4.85 21.43 -17.27
N SER A 720 5.81 20.63 -17.73
CA SER A 720 5.87 19.20 -17.49
C SER A 720 7.31 18.78 -17.29
N ASN A 721 7.58 18.05 -16.20
CA ASN A 721 8.82 17.31 -15.99
C ASN A 721 8.59 15.79 -16.13
N PHE A 722 7.60 15.41 -16.93
CA PHE A 722 7.28 14.03 -17.31
C PHE A 722 6.96 13.11 -16.13
N ASP A 723 6.39 13.69 -15.08
CA ASP A 723 5.41 13.05 -14.21
C ASP A 723 4.11 12.67 -14.97
N GLN A 724 3.93 13.15 -16.21
CA GLN A 724 2.65 13.21 -16.94
C GLN A 724 2.65 12.81 -18.44
N PRO A 725 3.63 12.07 -19.01
CA PRO A 725 3.70 11.98 -20.46
C PRO A 725 2.58 11.10 -21.03
N PHE A 726 1.91 11.61 -22.06
CA PHE A 726 1.17 10.76 -22.99
C PHE A 726 2.19 10.11 -23.92
N LEU A 727 2.44 8.81 -23.77
CA LEU A 727 3.29 8.08 -24.70
C LEU A 727 2.42 7.35 -25.71
N GLU A 728 2.45 7.81 -26.97
CA GLU A 728 1.84 7.08 -28.07
C GLU A 728 2.61 5.77 -28.27
N TYR A 729 2.03 4.64 -27.86
CA TYR A 729 2.63 3.32 -28.06
C TYR A 729 2.28 2.81 -29.46
N PRO A 730 3.25 2.69 -30.38
CA PRO A 730 3.02 1.95 -31.60
C PRO A 730 2.84 0.47 -31.22
N GLY A 731 1.60 0.00 -31.27
CA GLY A 731 1.20 -1.30 -30.70
C GLY A 731 2.05 -2.48 -31.17
N ASP A 732 2.34 -3.42 -30.25
CA ASP A 732 2.82 -4.81 -30.35
C ASP A 732 3.78 -5.24 -31.50
N SER A 733 4.31 -4.31 -32.28
CA SER A 733 5.31 -4.59 -33.29
C SER A 733 6.67 -4.52 -32.63
N THR A 734 7.28 -5.69 -32.45
CA THR A 734 8.68 -5.88 -32.05
C THR A 734 9.70 -5.26 -33.04
N ALA A 735 9.25 -4.46 -34.00
CA ALA A 735 10.02 -3.95 -35.14
C ALA A 735 10.23 -2.42 -35.13
N GLN A 736 10.03 -1.73 -34.01
CA GLN A 736 10.37 -0.29 -33.90
C GLN A 736 11.84 -0.11 -33.50
N PRO A 737 12.65 0.68 -34.24
CA PRO A 737 14.08 0.79 -33.99
C PRO A 737 14.42 1.72 -32.82
N ILE A 738 13.50 2.61 -32.39
CA ILE A 738 13.64 3.47 -31.21
C ILE A 738 12.53 3.13 -30.21
N GLN A 739 12.91 2.79 -28.99
CA GLN A 739 12.02 2.59 -27.84
C GLN A 739 11.91 3.89 -27.04
N VAL A 740 10.70 4.25 -26.66
CA VAL A 740 10.38 5.40 -25.80
C VAL A 740 9.88 4.89 -24.46
N SER A 741 10.47 5.37 -23.36
CA SER A 741 10.06 5.00 -22.01
C SER A 741 10.16 6.17 -21.05
N VAL A 742 9.35 6.12 -19.99
CA VAL A 742 9.48 7.04 -18.85
C VAL A 742 10.41 6.40 -17.83
N GLY A 743 11.51 7.08 -17.52
CA GLY A 743 12.48 6.64 -16.53
C GLY A 743 12.40 7.49 -15.26
N PHE A 744 12.18 6.84 -14.12
CA PHE A 744 12.29 7.46 -12.79
C PHE A 744 13.60 7.11 -12.07
N LYS A 745 14.41 6.21 -12.66
CA LYS A 745 15.68 5.72 -12.08
C LYS A 745 16.90 6.54 -12.50
N GLU A 746 16.82 7.22 -13.65
CA GLU A 746 17.88 8.13 -14.09
C GLU A 746 17.71 9.50 -13.41
N ALA A 747 18.82 10.20 -13.12
CA ALA A 747 18.75 11.53 -12.51
C ALA A 747 17.96 12.49 -13.43
N SER A 748 16.84 13.00 -12.94
CA SER A 748 16.00 13.93 -13.68
C SER A 748 16.52 15.37 -13.61
N TYR A 749 16.10 16.18 -14.59
CA TYR A 749 16.50 17.58 -14.65
C TYR A 749 15.96 18.39 -13.46
N SER A 750 14.72 18.13 -13.03
CA SER A 750 14.01 18.93 -12.01
C SER A 750 13.24 18.10 -10.96
N GLY A 751 13.67 16.87 -10.68
CA GLY A 751 13.08 16.04 -9.62
C GLY A 751 11.71 15.42 -9.99
N GLY A 752 11.53 15.07 -11.27
CA GLY A 752 10.40 14.31 -11.82
C GLY A 752 10.86 13.09 -12.61
N GLY A 753 10.06 12.65 -13.60
CA GLY A 753 10.46 11.64 -14.57
C GLY A 753 11.39 12.19 -15.65
N ASN A 754 11.83 11.32 -16.56
CA ASN A 754 12.46 11.69 -17.82
C ASN A 754 11.84 10.86 -18.95
N VAL A 755 11.76 11.40 -20.17
CA VAL A 755 11.43 10.58 -21.34
C VAL A 755 12.73 10.16 -22.03
N THR A 756 13.01 8.86 -22.01
CA THR A 756 14.20 8.26 -22.59
C THR A 756 13.87 7.68 -23.96
N PHE A 757 14.71 8.00 -24.94
CA PHE A 757 14.65 7.50 -26.31
C PHE A 757 15.91 6.67 -26.57
N ARG A 758 15.75 5.36 -26.78
CA ARG A 758 16.88 4.44 -26.94
C ARG A 758 16.64 3.48 -28.10
N GLY A 759 17.65 3.24 -28.93
CA GLY A 759 17.59 2.20 -29.95
C GLY A 759 18.63 2.42 -31.05
N THR A 760 18.22 2.24 -32.30
CA THR A 760 19.06 2.48 -33.48
C THR A 760 18.41 3.47 -34.43
N LEU A 761 19.20 4.37 -35.02
CA LEU A 761 18.71 5.33 -36.01
C LEU A 761 19.77 5.52 -37.11
N GLY A 762 19.33 5.53 -38.38
CA GLY A 762 20.19 5.84 -39.52
C GLY A 762 20.52 7.33 -39.63
N ASP A 763 21.57 7.69 -40.39
CA ASP A 763 22.07 9.08 -40.45
C ASP A 763 21.11 10.10 -41.06
N ASN A 764 20.20 9.65 -41.93
CA ASN A 764 19.16 10.48 -42.56
C ASN A 764 17.75 10.10 -42.10
N ALA A 765 17.62 9.21 -41.11
CA ALA A 765 16.32 8.78 -40.58
C ALA A 765 15.85 9.72 -39.48
N GLU A 766 14.54 9.87 -39.36
CA GLU A 766 13.88 10.55 -38.25
C GLU A 766 12.91 9.60 -37.56
N PHE A 767 12.75 9.78 -36.25
CA PHE A 767 11.71 9.11 -35.47
C PHE A 767 10.93 10.16 -34.70
N THR A 768 9.60 10.05 -34.71
CA THR A 768 8.73 10.98 -33.96
C THR A 768 7.87 10.22 -32.96
N ALA A 769 7.73 10.80 -31.76
CA ALA A 769 6.85 10.28 -30.73
C ALA A 769 5.98 11.41 -30.20
N ARG A 770 4.67 11.20 -30.14
CA ARG A 770 3.75 12.17 -29.55
C ARG A 770 3.86 12.10 -28.03
N LEU A 771 3.97 13.27 -27.41
CA LEU A 771 4.13 13.43 -25.96
C LEU A 771 2.88 14.00 -25.28
N PHE A 772 2.13 14.84 -26.00
CA PHE A 772 0.96 15.53 -25.47
C PHE A 772 -0.10 15.77 -26.56
N LEU A 773 -1.37 15.70 -26.17
CA LEU A 773 -2.55 16.01 -26.96
C LEU A 773 -3.27 17.19 -26.30
N GLY A 774 -3.18 18.38 -26.89
CA GLY A 774 -3.67 19.63 -26.31
C GLY A 774 -4.87 20.23 -27.04
N GLU A 775 -5.50 21.19 -26.39
CA GLU A 775 -6.52 22.07 -26.97
C GLU A 775 -6.31 23.51 -26.50
N LEU A 776 -5.05 23.95 -26.51
CA LEU A 776 -4.67 25.25 -26.01
C LEU A 776 -4.80 26.32 -27.10
N LEU A 777 -5.74 27.25 -26.93
CA LEU A 777 -5.86 28.42 -27.79
C LEU A 777 -4.70 29.40 -27.51
N LEU A 778 -3.95 29.75 -28.55
CA LEU A 778 -2.78 30.61 -28.45
C LEU A 778 -3.20 32.07 -28.69
N GLY A 779 -2.97 32.90 -27.67
CA GLY A 779 -3.30 34.33 -27.69
C GLY A 779 -2.35 35.17 -28.54
N ASN A 780 -2.44 36.49 -28.39
CA ASN A 780 -1.63 37.45 -29.16
C ASN A 780 -0.24 37.73 -28.58
N SER A 781 0.11 37.09 -27.48
CA SER A 781 1.44 37.23 -26.89
C SER A 781 2.40 36.20 -27.47
N PRO A 782 3.69 36.53 -27.66
CA PRO A 782 4.71 35.56 -28.02
C PRO A 782 4.76 34.41 -27.01
N LEU A 783 4.92 33.19 -27.51
CA LEU A 783 5.09 31.99 -26.71
C LEU A 783 6.58 31.78 -26.46
N HIS A 784 6.98 31.82 -25.20
CA HIS A 784 8.31 31.45 -24.75
C HIS A 784 8.32 29.95 -24.44
N ILE A 785 9.24 29.21 -25.08
CA ILE A 785 9.32 27.76 -24.98
C ILE A 785 10.71 27.37 -24.54
N THR A 786 10.79 26.59 -23.46
CA THR A 786 12.05 25.99 -22.99
C THR A 786 11.91 24.49 -22.82
N TYR A 787 12.97 23.75 -23.15
CA TYR A 787 13.04 22.32 -22.88
C TYR A 787 14.48 21.88 -22.63
N SER A 788 14.67 20.90 -21.74
CA SER A 788 15.99 20.36 -21.39
C SER A 788 16.23 19.00 -22.04
N VAL A 789 17.41 18.83 -22.63
CA VAL A 789 17.80 17.60 -23.33
C VAL A 789 19.19 17.16 -22.88
N LYS A 790 19.36 15.85 -22.74
CA LYS A 790 20.65 15.18 -22.60
C LYS A 790 20.77 14.11 -23.67
N SER A 791 21.84 14.10 -24.46
CA SER A 791 22.02 13.11 -25.53
C SER A 791 23.46 12.61 -25.60
N SER A 792 23.67 11.47 -26.28
CA SER A 792 25.00 10.89 -26.49
C SER A 792 25.42 10.90 -27.97
N GLY A 793 26.74 11.02 -28.19
CA GLY A 793 27.33 11.00 -29.53
C GLY A 793 26.78 12.10 -30.44
N ASN A 794 26.21 11.71 -31.59
CA ASN A 794 25.59 12.60 -32.56
C ASN A 794 24.04 12.55 -32.51
N SER A 795 23.45 11.98 -31.46
CA SER A 795 21.99 11.94 -31.26
C SER A 795 21.47 13.34 -30.91
N LEU A 796 20.42 13.78 -31.59
CA LEU A 796 19.75 15.06 -31.39
C LEU A 796 18.25 14.86 -31.18
N LEU A 797 17.69 15.62 -30.23
CA LEU A 797 16.28 15.54 -29.85
C LEU A 797 15.66 16.93 -29.86
N GLY A 798 14.69 17.16 -30.75
CA GLY A 798 13.91 18.40 -30.84
C GLY A 798 12.44 18.20 -30.48
N LEU A 799 11.67 19.29 -30.53
CA LEU A 799 10.23 19.28 -30.31
C LEU A 799 9.48 19.77 -31.54
N ALA A 800 8.39 19.11 -31.94
CA ALA A 800 7.48 19.60 -32.96
C ALA A 800 6.12 19.96 -32.35
N LEU A 801 5.64 21.15 -32.68
CA LEU A 801 4.36 21.69 -32.23
C LEU A 801 3.38 21.64 -33.42
N ALA A 802 2.36 20.80 -33.32
CA ALA A 802 1.30 20.74 -34.32
C ALA A 802 0.15 21.66 -33.89
N THR A 803 -0.23 22.57 -34.77
CA THR A 803 -1.25 23.58 -34.52
C THR A 803 -2.28 23.64 -35.63
N SER A 804 -3.47 24.13 -35.33
CA SER A 804 -4.53 24.37 -36.31
C SER A 804 -5.26 25.68 -36.05
N THR A 805 -5.67 26.39 -37.10
CA THR A 805 -6.58 27.55 -36.98
C THR A 805 -8.04 27.09 -36.86
N THR A 806 -8.95 28.01 -36.56
CA THR A 806 -10.42 27.77 -36.61
C THR A 806 -10.93 27.47 -38.02
N THR A 807 -10.17 27.83 -39.06
CA THR A 807 -10.43 27.48 -40.46
C THR A 807 -9.79 26.15 -40.88
N ASN A 808 -9.28 25.36 -39.93
CA ASN A 808 -8.59 24.07 -40.13
C ASN A 808 -7.28 24.14 -40.95
N GLU A 809 -6.65 25.31 -41.04
CA GLU A 809 -5.29 25.42 -41.59
C GLU A 809 -4.31 24.80 -40.58
N LYS A 810 -3.51 23.82 -41.03
CA LYS A 810 -2.57 23.10 -40.17
C LYS A 810 -1.17 23.67 -40.33
N LYS A 811 -0.52 23.95 -39.20
CA LYS A 811 0.87 24.41 -39.15
C LYS A 811 1.67 23.56 -38.16
N THR A 812 2.80 23.03 -38.60
CA THR A 812 3.71 22.26 -37.75
C THR A 812 5.04 22.99 -37.63
N VAL A 813 5.40 23.38 -36.41
CA VAL A 813 6.64 24.11 -36.11
C VAL A 813 7.62 23.17 -35.44
N PHE A 814 8.80 22.99 -36.05
CA PHE A 814 9.86 22.15 -35.50
C PHE A 814 10.93 23.00 -34.80
N LEU A 815 11.12 22.74 -33.52
CA LEU A 815 12.18 23.27 -32.67
C LEU A 815 13.35 22.29 -32.70
N ALA A 816 14.25 22.49 -33.66
CA ALA A 816 15.36 21.58 -33.91
C ALA A 816 16.48 21.81 -32.89
N ALA A 817 16.83 20.79 -32.11
CA ALA A 817 18.01 20.82 -31.28
C ALA A 817 19.29 20.94 -32.13
N SER A 818 20.00 22.05 -31.99
CA SER A 818 21.41 22.25 -32.34
C SER A 818 22.08 21.36 -33.40
N GLY A 819 22.61 21.99 -34.45
CA GLY A 819 23.39 21.35 -35.51
C GLY A 819 23.92 22.43 -36.45
N ASN A 820 24.37 22.05 -37.66
CA ASN A 820 24.56 23.04 -38.72
C ASN A 820 23.16 23.50 -39.17
N ALA A 821 22.79 24.73 -38.82
CA ALA A 821 21.47 25.30 -39.07
C ALA A 821 21.02 25.14 -40.53
N LEU A 822 21.93 25.33 -41.49
CA LEU A 822 21.61 25.25 -42.91
C LEU A 822 21.31 23.82 -43.36
N LEU A 823 22.10 22.84 -42.86
CA LEU A 823 21.87 21.41 -43.17
C LEU A 823 20.60 20.89 -42.50
N THR A 824 20.31 21.32 -41.27
CA THR A 824 19.11 20.94 -40.53
C THR A 824 17.85 21.55 -41.17
N MET A 825 17.89 22.83 -41.55
CA MET A 825 16.78 23.46 -42.28
C MET A 825 16.50 22.76 -43.61
N ASN A 826 17.53 22.47 -44.41
CA ASN A 826 17.37 21.77 -45.69
C ASN A 826 16.81 20.34 -45.53
N GLN A 827 17.10 19.67 -44.41
CA GLN A 827 16.59 18.32 -44.15
C GLN A 827 15.09 18.32 -43.83
N PHE A 828 14.61 19.34 -43.11
CA PHE A 828 13.27 19.32 -42.49
C PHE A 828 12.28 20.31 -43.10
N SER A 829 12.72 21.22 -43.99
CA SER A 829 11.86 22.23 -44.63
C SER A 829 10.71 21.66 -45.44
N ASN A 830 10.82 20.40 -45.90
CA ASN A 830 9.75 19.71 -46.63
C ASN A 830 8.75 19.00 -45.72
N HIS A 831 9.10 18.76 -44.45
CA HIS A 831 8.29 17.98 -43.49
C HIS A 831 7.56 18.90 -42.49
N PHE A 832 8.12 20.08 -42.23
CA PHE A 832 7.59 21.03 -41.26
C PHE A 832 7.37 22.39 -41.91
N THR A 833 6.26 23.05 -41.59
CA THR A 833 5.92 24.38 -42.10
C THR A 833 6.94 25.42 -41.70
N GLN A 834 7.58 25.24 -40.54
CA GLN A 834 8.60 26.14 -40.03
C GLN A 834 9.62 25.38 -39.19
N VAL A 835 10.90 25.63 -39.40
CA VAL A 835 12.00 25.07 -38.59
C VAL A 835 12.70 26.20 -37.86
N ILE A 836 12.79 26.10 -36.54
CA ILE A 836 13.39 27.09 -35.64
C ILE A 836 14.54 26.43 -34.90
N MET A 837 15.67 27.12 -34.82
CA MET A 837 16.84 26.68 -34.06
C MET A 837 16.82 27.42 -32.71
N PRO A 838 16.45 26.77 -31.60
CA PRO A 838 16.43 27.42 -30.30
C PRO A 838 17.84 27.83 -29.85
N ARG A 839 17.90 28.86 -29.00
CA ARG A 839 19.11 29.28 -28.31
C ARG A 839 19.48 28.24 -27.26
N ARG A 840 20.76 27.84 -27.24
CA ARG A 840 21.30 27.01 -26.16
C ARG A 840 21.63 27.87 -24.95
N VAL A 841 21.18 27.42 -23.78
CA VAL A 841 21.49 28.03 -22.47
C VAL A 841 22.20 26.99 -21.61
N THR A 842 23.46 27.26 -21.27
CA THR A 842 24.22 26.46 -20.30
C THR A 842 24.05 27.14 -18.94
N LYS A 843 23.20 26.60 -18.06
CA LYS A 843 23.12 27.09 -16.66
C LYS A 843 24.31 26.53 -15.88
N LEU A 844 25.05 27.37 -15.16
CA LEU A 844 26.19 26.95 -14.31
C LEU A 844 25.78 25.93 -13.22
N GLU A 845 24.50 25.94 -12.82
CA GLU A 845 23.94 25.12 -11.73
C GLU A 845 23.29 23.79 -12.19
N ALA A 846 23.19 23.54 -13.50
CA ALA A 846 22.58 22.30 -14.01
C ALA A 846 23.57 21.12 -13.90
N GLN A 847 23.05 19.92 -13.59
CA GLN A 847 23.82 18.67 -13.59
C GLN A 847 24.63 18.51 -14.90
N PRO A 848 25.88 18.01 -14.86
CA PRO A 848 26.72 17.88 -16.05
C PRO A 848 26.02 17.10 -17.18
N GLY A 849 25.97 17.71 -18.37
CA GLY A 849 25.48 17.07 -19.61
C GLY A 849 24.04 17.42 -20.02
N TRP A 850 23.30 18.22 -19.26
CA TRP A 850 22.01 18.76 -19.70
C TRP A 850 22.19 20.05 -20.51
N ILE A 851 21.45 20.19 -21.60
CA ILE A 851 21.41 21.37 -22.46
C ILE A 851 19.99 21.91 -22.46
N MET A 852 19.81 23.15 -22.03
CA MET A 852 18.53 23.85 -22.15
C MET A 852 18.43 24.53 -23.52
N GLN A 853 17.30 24.33 -24.17
CA GLN A 853 16.92 24.96 -25.43
C GLN A 853 15.83 25.98 -25.13
N GLU A 854 15.96 27.20 -25.65
CA GLU A 854 15.04 28.31 -25.43
C GLU A 854 14.70 29.00 -26.75
N THR A 855 13.41 29.29 -26.98
CA THR A 855 12.97 30.04 -28.16
C THR A 855 11.71 30.85 -27.86
N SER A 856 11.38 31.79 -28.74
CA SER A 856 10.14 32.55 -28.72
C SER A 856 9.45 32.46 -30.08
N ILE A 857 8.16 32.13 -30.10
CA ILE A 857 7.39 31.94 -31.33
C ILE A 857 6.07 32.71 -31.27
N GLU A 858 5.66 33.27 -32.40
CA GLU A 858 4.36 33.91 -32.55
C GLU A 858 3.40 32.97 -33.31
N MET A 859 2.28 32.62 -32.68
CA MET A 859 1.28 31.70 -33.24
C MET A 859 -0.15 32.18 -32.99
N HIS A 860 -0.37 33.47 -33.24
CA HIS A 860 -1.65 34.15 -33.07
C HIS A 860 -2.83 33.36 -33.65
N GLY A 861 -3.88 33.14 -32.85
CA GLY A 861 -5.14 32.54 -33.31
C GLY A 861 -5.06 31.05 -33.69
N HIS A 862 -3.93 30.41 -33.44
CA HIS A 862 -3.79 28.97 -33.61
C HIS A 862 -4.16 28.23 -32.32
N ILE A 863 -4.59 26.99 -32.45
CA ILE A 863 -4.81 26.06 -31.34
C ILE A 863 -3.68 25.05 -31.35
N LEU A 864 -2.93 24.93 -30.25
CA LEU A 864 -1.92 23.88 -30.07
C LEU A 864 -2.64 22.55 -29.84
N LYS A 865 -2.46 21.63 -30.79
CA LYS A 865 -3.11 20.32 -30.79
C LYS A 865 -2.19 19.20 -30.34
N GLU A 866 -0.90 19.26 -30.68
CA GLU A 866 0.04 18.19 -30.30
C GLU A 866 1.43 18.74 -30.00
N ILE A 867 2.11 18.09 -29.05
CA ILE A 867 3.56 18.25 -28.83
C ILE A 867 4.21 16.89 -29.10
N ARG A 868 5.19 16.85 -30.00
CA ARG A 868 5.92 15.65 -30.40
C ARG A 868 7.41 15.81 -30.12
N ALA A 869 8.06 14.73 -29.69
CA ALA A 869 9.51 14.60 -29.74
C ALA A 869 9.95 14.16 -31.15
N VAL A 870 11.06 14.72 -31.64
CA VAL A 870 11.67 14.36 -32.93
C VAL A 870 13.12 13.96 -32.69
N CYS A 871 13.43 12.70 -32.94
CA CYS A 871 14.75 12.08 -32.84
C CYS A 871 15.44 12.07 -34.20
N TYR A 872 16.66 12.58 -34.28
CA TYR A 872 17.47 12.63 -35.51
C TYR A 872 18.97 12.69 -35.19
N ARG A 873 19.84 12.58 -36.20
CA ARG A 873 21.30 12.61 -36.00
C ARG A 873 21.94 13.86 -36.63
N ALA A 874 23.03 14.33 -36.03
CA ALA A 874 23.86 15.36 -36.63
C ALA A 874 24.65 14.79 -37.82
N LYS A 875 24.60 15.45 -38.98
CA LYS A 875 25.41 15.09 -40.14
C LYS A 875 26.91 15.33 -39.86
N PRO A 876 27.81 14.40 -40.22
CA PRO A 876 29.26 14.56 -39.98
C PRO A 876 29.84 15.74 -40.77
N LYS A 877 30.84 16.43 -40.19
CA LYS A 877 31.40 17.67 -40.74
C LYS A 877 32.38 17.51 -41.91
N ASN A 878 32.66 16.31 -42.43
CA ASN A 878 33.58 16.12 -43.54
C ASN A 878 33.09 15.04 -44.52
N SER A 879 32.66 15.47 -45.70
CA SER A 879 32.82 14.71 -46.95
C SER A 879 33.14 15.70 -48.08
N HIS A 880 34.30 16.34 -47.99
CA HIS A 880 34.98 16.82 -49.19
C HIS A 880 35.70 15.62 -49.83
N SER A 881 34.96 14.82 -50.59
CA SER A 881 35.52 14.02 -51.68
C SER A 881 34.38 13.61 -52.61
N VAL A 882 34.35 14.31 -53.74
CA VAL A 882 34.08 13.85 -55.11
C VAL A 882 33.21 12.59 -55.26
N ALA A 883 32.06 12.80 -55.93
CA ALA A 883 31.36 11.89 -56.83
C ALA A 883 31.50 10.39 -56.52
N ASP A 884 30.55 9.84 -55.76
CA ASP A 884 30.01 8.53 -56.07
C ASP A 884 28.55 8.47 -55.64
N ASP A 885 27.68 8.48 -56.64
CA ASP A 885 26.23 8.46 -56.54
C ASP A 885 25.77 6.99 -56.37
N LYS A 886 26.05 6.42 -55.20
CA LYS A 886 25.42 5.18 -54.73
C LYS A 886 24.91 5.35 -53.31
N PRO A 887 23.64 5.01 -53.03
CA PRO A 887 23.11 5.02 -51.68
C PRO A 887 23.73 3.87 -50.89
N HIS A 888 24.92 4.09 -50.33
CA HIS A 888 25.41 3.25 -49.26
C HIS A 888 24.50 3.50 -48.05
N SER A 889 23.53 2.60 -47.86
CA SER A 889 22.79 2.43 -46.62
C SER A 889 23.78 2.35 -45.46
N SER A 890 24.03 3.48 -44.77
CA SER A 890 24.82 3.45 -43.54
C SER A 890 24.05 2.62 -42.52
N ALA A 891 24.72 1.64 -41.92
CA ALA A 891 24.10 0.76 -40.93
C ALA A 891 23.52 1.62 -39.78
N PRO A 892 22.30 1.32 -39.29
CA PRO A 892 21.73 2.00 -38.14
C PRO A 892 22.71 2.00 -36.97
N SER A 893 22.99 3.18 -36.42
CA SER A 893 23.88 3.32 -35.25
C SER A 893 23.06 3.47 -33.97
N GLU A 894 23.65 3.20 -32.81
CA GLU A 894 23.00 3.46 -31.53
C GLU A 894 22.56 4.93 -31.40
N TYR A 895 21.32 5.10 -30.93
CA TYR A 895 20.70 6.37 -30.62
C TYR A 895 20.32 6.41 -29.16
N TYR A 896 20.66 7.50 -28.48
CA TYR A 896 20.25 7.74 -27.10
C TYR A 896 20.07 9.24 -26.81
N ALA A 897 18.89 9.61 -26.36
CA ALA A 897 18.56 10.95 -25.89
C ALA A 897 17.52 10.89 -24.76
N VAL A 898 17.53 11.91 -23.91
CA VAL A 898 16.67 12.06 -22.74
C VAL A 898 16.09 13.47 -22.73
N LEU A 899 14.78 13.58 -22.56
CA LEU A 899 14.05 14.83 -22.38
C LEU A 899 13.70 15.00 -20.90
N GLY A 900 14.09 16.14 -20.31
CA GLY A 900 13.98 16.39 -18.87
C GLY A 900 12.78 17.24 -18.46
N ASP A 901 12.47 18.30 -19.22
CA ASP A 901 11.27 19.11 -19.04
C ASP A 901 10.81 19.82 -20.32
N ILE A 902 9.56 20.31 -20.31
CA ILE A 902 9.00 21.24 -21.30
C ILE A 902 8.28 22.35 -20.54
N LYS A 903 8.50 23.59 -20.95
CA LYS A 903 7.80 24.78 -20.46
C LYS A 903 7.33 25.62 -21.64
N ILE A 904 6.08 26.08 -21.58
CA ILE A 904 5.47 27.02 -22.53
C ILE A 904 4.79 28.14 -21.73
N THR A 905 5.17 29.40 -21.97
CA THR A 905 4.59 30.58 -21.28
C THR A 905 4.35 31.73 -22.26
N THR A 906 3.58 32.75 -21.87
CA THR A 906 3.36 33.99 -22.66
C THR A 906 4.17 35.19 -22.17
N SER A 907 4.84 35.06 -21.02
CA SER A 907 5.74 36.06 -20.46
C SER A 907 7.12 35.44 -20.27
N GLY A 908 8.16 36.11 -20.78
CA GLY A 908 9.56 35.78 -20.50
C GLY A 908 10.00 36.24 -19.10
N GLU A 909 9.13 36.90 -18.34
CA GLU A 909 9.39 37.34 -16.97
C GLU A 909 9.41 36.14 -16.02
N ASN A 910 10.47 36.07 -15.21
CA ASN A 910 10.58 35.11 -14.11
C ASN A 910 9.43 35.33 -13.12
N THR A 911 8.82 34.24 -12.65
CA THR A 911 7.89 34.29 -11.53
C THR A 911 8.49 35.10 -10.39
N ASN A 912 7.79 36.16 -9.96
CA ASN A 912 8.27 37.02 -8.89
C ASN A 912 8.08 36.31 -7.55
N PHE A 913 9.18 35.83 -6.97
CA PHE A 913 9.16 35.16 -5.67
C PHE A 913 9.18 36.18 -4.53
N PRO A 914 8.31 36.05 -3.51
CA PRO A 914 8.38 36.92 -2.34
C PRO A 914 9.74 36.79 -1.65
N PRO A 915 10.36 37.91 -1.22
CA PRO A 915 11.66 37.87 -0.55
C PRO A 915 11.56 37.10 0.76
N SER A 916 12.68 36.54 1.24
CA SER A 916 12.78 35.82 2.53
C SER A 916 12.08 36.55 3.70
N THR A 917 12.12 37.88 3.74
CA THR A 917 11.50 38.73 4.78
C THR A 917 9.97 38.76 4.77
N ALA A 918 9.33 38.39 3.65
CA ALA A 918 7.88 38.30 3.51
C ALA A 918 7.29 37.04 4.17
N TRP A 919 8.15 36.07 4.51
CA TRP A 919 7.76 34.82 5.15
C TRP A 919 7.98 34.85 6.66
N THR A 920 7.16 34.09 7.36
CA THR A 920 7.42 33.64 8.73
C THR A 920 7.76 32.15 8.66
N VAL A 921 8.83 31.74 9.32
CA VAL A 921 9.29 30.34 9.36
C VAL A 921 9.58 29.95 10.81
N ASP A 922 8.91 28.91 11.29
CA ASP A 922 8.96 28.49 12.68
C ASP A 922 9.33 27.01 12.80
N GLY A 923 10.15 26.69 13.80
CA GLY A 923 10.45 25.32 14.21
C GLY A 923 9.58 24.91 15.40
N GLN A 924 8.87 23.81 15.27
CA GLN A 924 7.99 23.22 16.27
C GLN A 924 8.47 21.80 16.60
N PHE A 925 8.13 21.32 17.80
CA PHE A 925 8.43 19.95 18.23
C PHE A 925 9.92 19.57 18.09
N VAL A 926 10.82 20.47 18.45
CA VAL A 926 12.27 20.24 18.38
C VAL A 926 12.68 19.24 19.47
N SER A 927 13.26 18.11 19.06
CA SER A 927 13.76 17.06 19.95
C SER A 927 15.17 16.66 19.55
N TRP A 928 16.04 16.45 20.54
CA TRP A 928 17.42 16.02 20.36
C TRP A 928 17.65 14.70 21.08
N THR A 929 18.21 13.71 20.38
CA THR A 929 18.65 12.44 20.97
C THR A 929 20.15 12.21 20.72
N SER A 930 20.80 11.42 21.57
CA SER A 930 22.23 11.13 21.44
C SER A 930 22.46 10.11 20.32
N GLY A 931 23.33 10.44 19.37
CA GLY A 931 23.75 9.57 18.28
C GLY A 931 25.06 8.83 18.57
N PRO A 932 25.51 7.96 17.64
CA PRO A 932 26.78 7.24 17.76
C PRO A 932 27.98 8.19 17.81
N LYS A 933 29.03 7.86 18.59
CA LYS A 933 30.32 8.59 18.57
C LYS A 933 30.21 10.11 18.86
N GLY A 934 29.22 10.53 19.64
CA GLY A 934 29.06 11.93 20.04
C GLY A 934 28.31 12.83 19.05
N SER A 935 27.72 12.26 17.99
CA SER A 935 26.72 12.94 17.18
C SER A 935 25.41 13.14 17.95
N LYS A 936 24.55 14.02 17.45
CA LYS A 936 23.18 14.22 17.94
C LYS A 936 22.20 14.01 16.81
N ASN A 937 21.05 13.43 17.11
CA ASN A 937 19.98 13.29 16.14
C ASN A 937 18.89 14.33 16.46
N LEU A 938 18.45 15.05 15.43
CA LEU A 938 17.42 16.07 15.51
C LEU A 938 16.11 15.55 14.92
N SER A 939 15.02 15.73 15.65
CA SER A 939 13.68 15.70 15.07
C SER A 939 13.02 17.07 15.21
N VAL A 940 12.44 17.60 14.12
CA VAL A 940 11.82 18.93 14.10
C VAL A 940 10.74 19.02 13.03
N LYS A 941 9.64 19.72 13.33
CA LYS A 941 8.68 20.20 12.34
C LYS A 941 9.00 21.65 11.98
N ILE A 942 9.18 21.95 10.71
CA ILE A 942 9.36 23.30 10.20
C ILE A 942 8.06 23.70 9.50
N ALA A 943 7.52 24.87 9.79
CA ALA A 943 6.32 25.41 9.15
C ALA A 943 6.57 26.83 8.65
N TRP A 944 5.94 27.22 7.54
CA TRP A 944 6.12 28.55 6.96
C TRP A 944 4.81 29.14 6.40
N HIS A 945 4.68 30.46 6.44
CA HIS A 945 3.55 31.17 5.86
C HIS A 945 3.93 32.59 5.41
N LEU A 946 3.20 33.11 4.44
CA LEU A 946 3.33 34.50 4.00
C LEU A 946 2.63 35.45 4.98
N LYS A 947 3.26 36.58 5.30
CA LYS A 947 2.74 37.56 6.25
C LYS A 947 1.53 38.34 5.74
N ASP A 948 1.41 38.48 4.43
CA ASP A 948 0.29 39.19 3.77
C ASP A 948 -0.98 38.33 3.65
N GLY A 949 -0.93 37.07 4.10
CA GLY A 949 -2.06 36.15 4.05
C GLY A 949 -2.41 35.66 2.65
N ASN A 950 -1.56 35.87 1.63
CA ASN A 950 -1.81 35.36 0.29
C ASN A 950 -1.42 33.87 0.21
N VAL A 951 -2.35 32.99 0.58
CA VAL A 951 -2.05 31.60 0.94
C VAL A 951 -1.80 30.70 -0.28
N ASP A 952 -2.19 31.07 -1.51
CA ASP A 952 -2.35 30.06 -2.59
C ASP A 952 -1.39 30.19 -3.79
N LEU A 953 -0.33 30.98 -3.69
CA LEU A 953 0.57 31.23 -4.85
C LEU A 953 1.49 30.06 -5.22
N PHE A 954 1.85 29.20 -4.27
CA PHE A 954 2.89 28.17 -4.45
C PHE A 954 2.48 26.84 -3.81
N SER A 955 2.74 25.74 -4.51
CA SER A 955 2.36 24.38 -4.10
C SER A 955 3.54 23.42 -3.92
N LYS A 956 4.77 23.84 -4.24
CA LYS A 956 5.98 23.01 -4.15
C LYS A 956 7.12 23.77 -3.46
N TYR A 957 7.77 23.11 -2.51
CA TYR A 957 8.89 23.66 -1.76
C TYR A 957 10.02 22.63 -1.65
N ASN A 958 11.22 22.98 -2.09
CA ASN A 958 12.41 22.14 -1.89
C ASN A 958 13.07 22.53 -0.57
N ILE A 959 13.47 21.54 0.23
CA ILE A 959 14.00 21.74 1.56
C ILE A 959 15.48 21.35 1.58
N TYR A 960 16.30 22.27 2.06
CA TYR A 960 17.74 22.08 2.22
C TYR A 960 18.17 22.34 3.66
N VAL A 961 19.31 21.79 4.05
CA VAL A 961 19.97 22.08 5.32
C VAL A 961 21.45 22.40 5.10
N ASN A 962 21.91 23.49 5.71
CA ASN A 962 23.33 23.81 5.81
C ASN A 962 23.79 23.55 7.25
N LYS A 963 24.84 22.75 7.41
CA LYS A 963 25.44 22.40 8.70
C LYS A 963 26.60 23.36 8.98
N LEU A 964 26.42 24.29 9.92
CA LEU A 964 27.36 25.41 10.14
C LEU A 964 28.29 25.15 11.33
N THR A 965 29.60 25.30 11.12
CA THR A 965 30.64 25.20 12.17
C THR A 965 30.99 26.58 12.74
N SER A 966 31.38 26.66 14.01
CA SER A 966 31.86 27.92 14.59
C SER A 966 33.36 28.07 14.36
N VAL A 967 33.80 29.07 13.61
CA VAL A 967 35.23 29.45 13.56
C VAL A 967 35.48 30.59 14.55
N SER A 968 36.46 30.41 15.42
CA SER A 968 36.93 31.45 16.35
C SER A 968 37.95 32.38 15.69
N SER A 969 37.70 33.68 15.85
CA SER A 969 38.60 34.85 15.84
C SER A 969 38.80 35.65 14.55
N VAL A 970 38.28 36.90 14.63
CA VAL A 970 38.86 38.17 14.18
C VAL A 970 39.33 38.23 12.73
N TYR A 971 38.40 38.48 11.80
CA TYR A 971 38.37 39.55 10.79
C TYR A 971 37.21 39.21 9.84
N GLN A 972 36.36 40.21 9.57
CA GLN A 972 35.28 40.29 8.57
C GLN A 972 34.66 39.01 7.97
N SER A 973 33.34 38.88 8.19
CA SER A 973 32.34 38.55 7.16
C SER A 973 32.67 37.40 6.20
N GLU A 974 32.65 36.15 6.66
CA GLU A 974 32.29 35.00 5.83
C GLU A 974 32.10 33.77 6.73
N MET A 975 30.84 33.35 6.90
CA MET A 975 30.54 32.00 7.42
C MET A 975 30.97 31.02 6.32
N LEU A 976 32.01 30.23 6.57
CA LEU A 976 32.50 29.22 5.64
C LEU A 976 31.37 28.25 5.27
N ASP A 977 31.24 28.04 3.95
CA ASP A 977 30.28 27.20 3.24
C ASP A 977 30.19 25.79 3.84
N GLY A 978 29.23 25.59 4.74
CA GLY A 978 28.83 24.26 5.18
C GLY A 978 28.08 23.58 4.03
N SER A 979 28.49 22.36 3.66
CA SER A 979 27.91 21.61 2.54
C SER A 979 26.38 21.66 2.57
N GLN A 980 25.79 22.30 1.58
CA GLN A 980 24.34 22.34 1.40
C GLN A 980 23.82 20.95 1.05
N GLU A 981 22.89 20.45 1.85
CA GLU A 981 22.29 19.12 1.69
C GLU A 981 20.80 19.26 1.35
N TYR A 982 20.36 18.67 0.25
CA TYR A 982 18.93 18.54 -0.07
C TYR A 982 18.31 17.43 0.77
N ILE A 983 17.25 17.71 1.50
CA ILE A 983 16.63 16.76 2.45
C ILE A 983 15.20 16.37 2.08
N GLY A 984 14.58 17.01 1.09
CA GLY A 984 13.30 16.56 0.54
C GLY A 984 12.47 17.68 -0.08
N VAL A 985 11.25 17.31 -0.47
CA VAL A 985 10.25 18.21 -1.06
C VAL A 985 9.01 18.23 -0.19
N ALA A 986 8.41 19.40 -0.03
CA ALA A 986 7.12 19.58 0.61
C ALA A 986 6.09 20.04 -0.44
N ALA A 987 4.95 19.35 -0.48
CA ALA A 987 3.76 19.79 -1.24
C ALA A 987 2.79 20.59 -0.36
N VAL A 988 3.17 20.82 0.90
CA VAL A 988 2.42 21.54 1.94
C VAL A 988 3.37 22.46 2.69
N LYS A 989 2.83 23.43 3.43
CA LYS A 989 3.62 24.47 4.11
C LYS A 989 4.24 24.03 5.43
N SER A 990 4.59 22.76 5.52
CA SER A 990 5.18 22.12 6.68
C SER A 990 6.05 20.96 6.24
N PHE A 991 7.16 20.77 6.94
CA PHE A 991 8.10 19.68 6.70
C PHE A 991 8.57 19.10 8.04
N TYR A 992 8.33 17.82 8.26
CA TYR A 992 8.85 17.08 9.40
C TYR A 992 10.16 16.39 9.04
N ILE A 993 11.12 16.48 9.95
CA ILE A 993 12.43 15.85 9.88
C ILE A 993 12.53 14.91 11.08
N SER A 994 12.83 13.64 10.82
CA SER A 994 13.05 12.63 11.86
C SER A 994 14.50 12.22 11.89
N ASP A 995 15.08 12.22 13.09
CA ASP A 995 16.41 11.66 13.39
C ASP A 995 17.56 12.13 12.47
N LEU A 996 17.57 13.40 12.07
CA LEU A 996 18.66 13.98 11.28
C LEU A 996 19.96 13.97 12.08
N GLU A 997 20.97 13.24 11.61
CA GLU A 997 22.27 13.16 12.27
C GLU A 997 23.08 14.45 12.11
N VAL A 998 23.55 14.97 13.24
CA VAL A 998 24.32 16.20 13.40
C VAL A 998 25.65 15.86 14.08
N ALA A 999 26.75 16.02 13.36
CA ALA A 999 28.09 15.77 13.89
C ALA A 999 28.46 16.76 15.00
N SER A 1000 29.34 16.34 15.92
CA SER A 1000 29.73 17.10 17.11
C SER A 1000 30.41 18.46 16.85
N GLY A 1001 30.93 18.68 15.64
CA GLY A 1001 31.54 19.94 15.21
C GLY A 1001 30.55 21.01 14.72
N ILE A 1002 29.28 20.66 14.55
CA ILE A 1002 28.25 21.57 14.02
C ILE A 1002 27.65 22.40 15.17
N SER A 1003 27.62 23.72 14.97
CA SER A 1003 27.13 24.71 15.95
C SER A 1003 25.68 25.12 15.70
N SER A 1004 25.25 25.14 14.45
CA SER A 1004 23.89 25.50 14.05
C SER A 1004 23.50 24.85 12.73
N LEU A 1005 22.20 24.69 12.51
CA LEU A 1005 21.61 24.21 11.27
C LEU A 1005 20.77 25.33 10.65
N LYS A 1006 21.00 25.63 9.38
CA LYS A 1006 20.16 26.55 8.60
C LYS A 1006 19.33 25.75 7.62
N PHE A 1007 18.02 25.63 7.88
CA PHE A 1007 17.07 25.01 6.98
C PHE A 1007 16.59 26.05 5.98
N ILE A 1008 16.69 25.77 4.68
CA ILE A 1008 16.31 26.68 3.60
C ILE A 1008 15.08 26.08 2.91
N ILE A 1009 14.03 26.89 2.75
CA ILE A 1009 12.77 26.53 2.12
C ILE A 1009 12.74 27.22 0.77
N GLN A 1010 13.18 26.52 -0.27
CA GLN A 1010 13.17 27.05 -1.62
C GLN A 1010 11.77 26.96 -2.20
N VAL A 1011 11.17 28.11 -2.49
CA VAL A 1011 9.84 28.21 -3.10
C VAL A 1011 9.93 27.88 -4.58
N CYS A 1012 9.09 26.99 -5.08
CA CYS A 1012 8.97 26.68 -6.50
C CYS A 1012 7.58 27.02 -7.01
N SER A 1013 7.52 27.61 -8.20
CA SER A 1013 6.28 28.02 -8.86
C SER A 1013 5.72 26.93 -9.77
N PRO A 1014 4.41 26.97 -10.09
CA PRO A 1014 3.77 25.98 -10.96
C PRO A 1014 4.39 25.88 -12.36
N ASP A 1015 5.05 26.95 -12.83
CA ASP A 1015 5.74 27.00 -14.11
C ASP A 1015 7.17 26.41 -14.07
N GLY A 1016 7.53 25.72 -12.98
CA GLY A 1016 8.80 25.03 -12.79
C GLY A 1016 9.97 25.93 -12.38
N ALA A 1017 9.78 27.25 -12.24
CA ALA A 1017 10.83 28.10 -11.69
C ALA A 1017 10.98 27.88 -10.18
N CYS A 1018 12.19 28.03 -9.65
CA CYS A 1018 12.43 28.00 -8.21
C CYS A 1018 13.22 29.23 -7.80
N GLN A 1019 12.90 29.75 -6.62
CA GLN A 1019 13.59 30.88 -6.00
C GLN A 1019 15.07 30.55 -5.81
N LYS A 1020 15.95 31.57 -5.90
CA LYS A 1020 17.34 31.39 -5.53
C LYS A 1020 17.46 31.01 -4.05
N LEU A 1021 18.38 30.11 -3.74
CA LEU A 1021 18.56 29.59 -2.37
C LEU A 1021 18.95 30.67 -1.36
N GLU A 1022 19.73 31.66 -1.81
CA GLU A 1022 20.16 32.81 -1.01
C GLU A 1022 19.03 33.80 -0.67
N GLU A 1023 18.00 33.87 -1.53
CA GLU A 1023 16.83 34.73 -1.37
C GLU A 1023 15.67 34.01 -0.67
N SER A 1024 15.81 32.70 -0.44
CA SER A 1024 14.76 31.83 0.08
C SER A 1024 14.51 32.02 1.59
N PRO A 1025 13.27 31.80 2.07
CA PRO A 1025 12.97 31.74 3.50
C PRO A 1025 13.78 30.64 4.20
N PHE A 1026 14.20 30.89 5.44
CA PHE A 1026 15.02 29.95 6.20
C PHE A 1026 14.67 29.92 7.69
N PHE A 1027 14.98 28.79 8.34
CA PHE A 1027 14.91 28.60 9.78
C PHE A 1027 16.29 28.25 10.34
N LEU A 1028 16.79 29.04 11.28
CA LEU A 1028 18.08 28.82 11.93
C LEU A 1028 17.89 28.16 13.29
N LEU A 1029 18.44 26.97 13.47
CA LEU A 1029 18.35 26.19 14.70
C LEU A 1029 19.74 25.99 15.34
N PRO A 1030 20.01 26.57 16.52
CA PRO A 1030 21.23 26.31 17.28
C PRO A 1030 21.29 24.87 17.81
N VAL A 1031 22.47 24.22 17.78
CA VAL A 1031 22.66 22.89 18.37
C VAL A 1031 22.77 23.02 19.89
N GLN A 1032 21.92 22.31 20.63
CA GLN A 1032 21.85 22.39 22.10
C GLN A 1032 23.21 22.00 22.73
N GLY A 1033 23.75 22.79 23.66
CA GLY A 1033 24.99 22.47 24.40
C GLY A 1033 26.29 23.14 23.92
N VAL A 1034 26.26 23.93 22.84
CA VAL A 1034 27.39 24.80 22.45
C VAL A 1034 27.35 26.09 23.28
N LYS A 1035 28.34 26.30 24.16
CA LYS A 1035 28.47 27.52 24.97
C LYS A 1035 28.80 28.73 24.08
N TYR A 1036 27.82 29.55 23.75
CA TYR A 1036 28.08 30.89 23.22
C TYR A 1036 28.70 31.76 24.32
N ARG A 1037 29.93 32.25 24.09
CA ARG A 1037 30.53 33.28 24.94
C ARG A 1037 29.72 34.57 24.73
N LYS A 1038 28.99 35.01 25.77
CA LYS A 1038 28.19 36.25 25.75
C LYS A 1038 28.97 37.40 25.11
N GLN A 1039 28.55 37.84 23.93
CA GLN A 1039 29.00 39.10 23.37
C GLN A 1039 28.27 40.21 24.14
N LYS A 1040 29.03 41.11 24.76
CA LYS A 1040 28.49 42.27 25.51
C LYS A 1040 27.57 43.07 24.58
N CYS A 1041 26.28 43.07 24.88
CA CYS A 1041 25.35 44.07 24.38
C CYS A 1041 25.84 45.46 24.82
N ILE A 1042 26.30 46.27 23.88
CA ILE A 1042 26.41 47.71 24.08
C ILE A 1042 24.99 48.25 23.95
N ARG A 1043 24.39 48.57 25.10
CA ARG A 1043 23.17 49.39 25.21
C ARG A 1043 23.45 50.72 24.49
N ARG A 1044 22.75 51.00 23.40
CA ARG A 1044 22.35 52.35 23.05
C ARG A 1044 20.85 52.46 23.28
N GLN A 1045 20.51 53.17 24.36
CA GLN A 1045 19.17 53.68 24.62
C GLN A 1045 18.75 54.58 23.46
N TYR A 1046 17.56 54.36 22.90
CA TYR A 1046 16.73 55.47 22.46
C TYR A 1046 15.28 55.21 22.87
N THR A 1047 14.73 56.26 23.43
CA THR A 1047 13.51 56.39 24.21
C THR A 1047 12.27 56.31 23.32
N LYS A 1048 11.20 55.77 23.93
CA LYS A 1048 9.79 55.84 23.51
C LYS A 1048 9.44 57.25 23.00
N VAL A 1049 8.88 57.34 21.79
CA VAL A 1049 8.02 58.46 21.38
C VAL A 1049 6.74 57.86 20.82
N GLU A 1050 5.63 58.21 21.46
CA GLU A 1050 4.27 57.90 21.04
C GLU A 1050 3.91 58.65 19.75
N SER A 1051 3.30 57.96 18.78
CA SER A 1051 2.72 58.57 17.59
C SER A 1051 1.20 58.69 17.76
N ARG A 1052 0.72 59.93 17.90
CA ARG A 1052 -0.68 60.33 17.65
C ARG A 1052 -0.91 60.50 16.14
N ASP A 1053 -2.19 60.38 15.77
CA ASP A 1053 -2.82 60.43 14.45
C ASP A 1053 -2.37 61.53 13.49
N VAL A 1054 -2.50 61.28 12.17
CA VAL A 1054 -3.46 61.95 11.24
C VAL A 1054 -3.11 61.67 9.76
N LEU A 1055 -4.16 61.36 9.00
CA LEU A 1055 -4.28 61.10 7.55
C LEU A 1055 -3.67 62.18 6.60
N PRO A 1056 -3.32 61.83 5.34
CA PRO A 1056 -2.93 62.79 4.32
C PRO A 1056 -4.13 63.22 3.43
N ARG A 1057 -4.25 64.52 3.16
CA ARG A 1057 -5.03 65.08 2.04
C ARG A 1057 -4.10 65.82 1.09
N TYR A 1058 -4.17 65.45 -0.18
CA TYR A 1058 -3.55 66.10 -1.34
C TYR A 1058 -4.51 67.13 -1.95
N VAL A 1059 -4.04 68.35 -2.25
CA VAL A 1059 -4.60 69.31 -3.24
C VAL A 1059 -3.43 70.26 -3.64
N ARG A 1060 -2.92 70.18 -4.90
CA ARG A 1060 -3.00 71.19 -6.01
C ARG A 1060 -2.47 72.59 -5.63
N ASP A 1061 -1.68 73.32 -6.42
CA ASP A 1061 -1.44 73.38 -7.87
C ASP A 1061 -0.25 74.35 -8.13
N ASP A 1062 0.12 74.47 -9.41
CA ASP A 1062 0.66 75.65 -10.09
C ASP A 1062 2.18 75.77 -10.42
N ARG A 1063 2.44 75.34 -11.67
CA ARG A 1063 2.95 76.15 -12.80
C ARG A 1063 4.45 76.45 -12.97
N LYS A 1064 4.88 75.98 -14.16
CA LYS A 1064 5.80 76.60 -15.16
C LYS A 1064 7.30 76.60 -14.83
N VAL A 1065 8.26 76.45 -15.75
CA VAL A 1065 8.43 76.09 -17.18
C VAL A 1065 9.96 76.07 -17.38
N LYS A 1066 10.56 74.99 -17.96
CA LYS A 1066 11.82 74.86 -18.80
C LYS A 1066 13.10 75.71 -18.49
N PRO A 1067 14.34 75.38 -18.99
CA PRO A 1067 14.75 74.35 -19.97
C PRO A 1067 16.07 73.55 -19.68
N TRP A 1068 16.18 72.39 -20.37
CA TRP A 1068 17.31 71.83 -21.15
C TRP A 1068 18.74 71.57 -20.58
N LYS A 1069 19.18 70.33 -20.91
CA LYS A 1069 20.50 69.88 -21.46
C LYS A 1069 21.64 69.38 -20.54
N LEU A 1070 21.89 68.07 -20.68
CA LEU A 1070 23.14 67.39 -21.10
C LEU A 1070 24.48 67.75 -20.40
N LYS A 1071 25.10 66.75 -19.74
CA LYS A 1071 26.36 66.14 -20.20
C LYS A 1071 26.74 64.84 -19.45
N VAL A 1072 27.31 63.94 -20.23
CA VAL A 1072 27.92 62.63 -19.96
C VAL A 1072 29.34 62.81 -19.37
N GLN A 1073 29.85 61.81 -18.63
CA GLN A 1073 31.24 61.22 -18.70
C GLN A 1073 31.44 60.31 -17.47
N SER A 1074 31.55 58.98 -17.63
CA SER A 1074 32.72 58.16 -18.01
C SER A 1074 33.86 58.18 -16.99
N GLU A 1075 34.03 57.06 -16.29
CA GLU A 1075 35.26 56.27 -16.15
C GLU A 1075 34.93 54.86 -15.66
#